data_AF-A0A1F6AGI5-F1
#
_entry.id   AF-A0A1F6AGI5-F1
#
_cell.length_a   1.000
_cell.length_b   1.000
_cell.length_c   1.000
_cell.angle_alpha   90.00
_cell.angle_beta   90.00
_cell.angle_gamma   90.00
#
_symmetry.space_group_name_H-M   'P 1'
#
loop_
_entity.id
_entity.type
_entity.pdbx_description
1 polymer ?
#
loop_
_entity_poly.entity_id
_entity_poly.type
_entity_poly.pdbx_seq_one_letter_code
_entity_poly.pdbx_strand_id
1 'polypeptide(L)'
;MPKTYTVKQVADILGFSTNSIYSFLKAKRIKGVRAGKGRFRIPETELARVLQLSKKSVNTEVFQPSQVTNTPQQSQPIGDDRMLEDTESETLARGFMRKILSLPNLFDWFVGLSAIISGLGLFLFNHVYSPSGTVQFATVLPAVRIILIVAGLGILLADILPKSRAWHQTFLFILSTMGIFNSYILWVTGDIDGAMLYGLLAILVGINALVHFGGVFSLALYLTLLGLVTPVLYWFGDKDIHINSLIKFLNISYITAFLGMSVLAGLFLLMFLGGYRKNSVFFWIASWLAAILLVAAAVFNGQIVYWSRAFFLLTFAFFVAFMPIWRLFQYANSKRERLLIHGMFALVGMTMMIAIGVVHILQIGVWEQNKKEFTAKLNYAESMVSSALESVESSLIASSTNPDLLDAIADSDESRLVALSKVVYESNSFIRRLVFLSSDGDGIALYPLGTFDEPNFAYREYFRIARDTGKPYTSNVFEARSDNEQRKVIVVAVPFINKSNFVGVMTASVNILALGEKLQRVAVGSGGEYFLIVDEEGKIVIAPETTSIGASIAESDLLRRALIGEQGVALDRLDDGELGMVAYRKFSNSPWALSLRAPASRVYTIGQSAVASVFAVVGLIMLTSLLFLSTLQIRVKRPREASP
;
A
#
# COMPACT_ATOMS: atom_id res chain seq x y z
N MET A 1 58.67 -42.72 -29.29
CA MET A 1 57.57 -42.22 -28.43
C MET A 1 57.94 -40.84 -27.92
N PRO A 2 57.04 -39.84 -27.93
CA PRO A 2 57.34 -38.51 -27.39
C PRO A 2 57.64 -38.58 -25.89
N LYS A 3 58.65 -37.83 -25.44
CA LYS A 3 59.09 -37.82 -24.03
C LYS A 3 58.01 -37.19 -23.15
N THR A 4 57.68 -37.85 -22.04
CA THR A 4 56.62 -37.39 -21.12
C THR A 4 57.10 -37.37 -19.67
N TYR A 5 56.74 -36.29 -18.97
CA TYR A 5 57.13 -36.03 -17.59
C TYR A 5 55.99 -36.34 -16.63
N THR A 6 56.32 -36.80 -15.44
CA THR A 6 55.32 -36.99 -14.37
C THR A 6 54.90 -35.64 -13.79
N VAL A 7 53.72 -35.59 -13.17
CA VAL A 7 53.23 -34.37 -12.51
C VAL A 7 54.22 -33.83 -11.46
N LYS A 8 54.90 -34.72 -10.72
CA LYS A 8 55.94 -34.33 -9.76
C LYS A 8 57.12 -33.65 -10.44
N GLN A 9 57.65 -34.23 -11.52
CA GLN A 9 58.76 -33.64 -12.27
C GLN A 9 58.40 -32.27 -12.87
N VAL A 10 57.18 -32.11 -13.37
CA VAL A 10 56.73 -30.80 -13.90
C VAL A 10 56.57 -29.77 -12.80
N ALA A 11 56.08 -30.18 -11.63
CA ALA A 11 55.97 -29.33 -10.45
C ALA A 11 57.35 -28.80 -10.02
N ASP A 12 58.34 -29.69 -9.95
CA ASP A 12 59.72 -29.34 -9.61
C ASP A 12 60.35 -28.40 -10.66
N ILE A 13 60.12 -28.63 -11.96
CA ILE A 13 60.67 -27.80 -13.06
C ILE A 13 60.03 -26.41 -13.11
N LEU A 14 58.73 -26.29 -12.82
CA LEU A 14 58.00 -25.02 -12.85
C LEU A 14 57.99 -24.28 -11.50
N GLY A 15 58.52 -24.88 -10.43
CA GLY A 15 58.53 -24.28 -9.08
C GLY A 15 57.16 -24.23 -8.40
N PHE A 16 56.22 -25.10 -8.78
CA PHE A 16 54.88 -25.18 -8.17
C PHE A 16 54.72 -26.46 -7.34
N SER A 17 53.69 -26.49 -6.47
CA SER A 17 53.30 -27.74 -5.81
C SER A 17 52.68 -28.74 -6.80
N THR A 18 52.79 -30.04 -6.52
CA THR A 18 52.14 -31.09 -7.33
C THR A 18 50.62 -30.89 -7.42
N ASN A 19 49.98 -30.44 -6.33
CA ASN A 19 48.55 -30.13 -6.29
C ASN A 19 48.18 -28.98 -7.25
N SER A 20 49.04 -27.97 -7.36
CA SER A 20 48.84 -26.87 -8.32
C SER A 20 48.85 -27.38 -9.76
N ILE A 21 49.77 -28.29 -10.10
CA ILE A 21 49.82 -28.89 -11.46
C ILE A 21 48.58 -29.74 -11.74
N TYR A 22 48.07 -30.50 -10.77
CA TYR A 22 46.79 -31.22 -10.93
C TYR A 22 45.60 -30.27 -11.12
N SER A 23 45.57 -29.16 -10.40
CA SER A 23 44.55 -28.12 -10.58
C SER A 23 44.62 -27.51 -11.98
N PHE A 24 45.82 -27.25 -12.51
CA PHE A 24 46.01 -26.75 -13.87
C PHE A 24 45.60 -27.76 -14.95
N LEU A 25 45.82 -29.05 -14.73
CA LEU A 25 45.33 -30.12 -15.59
C LEU A 25 43.80 -30.20 -15.58
N LYS A 26 43.16 -30.12 -14.40
CA LYS A 26 41.70 -30.11 -14.25
C LYS A 26 41.06 -28.90 -14.92
N ALA A 27 41.69 -27.73 -14.80
CA ALA A 27 41.28 -26.49 -15.45
C ALA A 27 41.68 -26.41 -16.94
N LYS A 28 42.28 -27.46 -17.51
CA LYS A 28 42.77 -27.53 -18.91
C LYS A 28 43.78 -26.43 -19.30
N ARG A 29 44.44 -25.80 -18.33
CA ARG A 29 45.50 -24.80 -18.55
C ARG A 29 46.81 -25.42 -19.02
N ILE A 30 47.02 -26.70 -18.69
CA ILE A 30 48.12 -27.55 -19.17
C ILE A 30 47.47 -28.84 -19.70
N LYS A 31 47.96 -29.35 -20.85
CA LYS A 31 47.51 -30.63 -21.42
C LYS A 31 48.34 -31.79 -20.88
N GLY A 32 47.67 -32.84 -20.41
CA GLY A 32 48.30 -34.09 -19.97
C GLY A 32 47.64 -35.31 -20.60
N VAL A 33 48.43 -36.36 -20.80
CA VAL A 33 48.00 -37.67 -21.29
C VAL A 33 47.85 -38.62 -20.10
N ARG A 34 46.76 -39.40 -20.07
CA ARG A 34 46.49 -40.33 -18.97
C ARG A 34 47.40 -41.56 -19.11
N ALA A 35 48.15 -41.87 -18.07
CA ALA A 35 49.05 -43.02 -18.00
C ALA A 35 48.62 -43.93 -16.84
N GLY A 36 47.59 -44.75 -17.06
CA GLY A 36 47.03 -45.66 -16.06
C GLY A 36 45.97 -45.04 -15.14
N LYS A 37 45.50 -45.83 -14.15
CA LYS A 37 44.44 -45.42 -13.21
C LYS A 37 44.90 -44.22 -12.37
N GLY A 38 44.42 -43.02 -12.74
CA GLY A 38 44.56 -41.79 -11.95
C GLY A 38 45.86 -41.00 -12.12
N ARG A 39 46.82 -41.45 -12.93
CA ARG A 39 48.10 -40.74 -13.13
C ARG A 39 48.15 -40.05 -14.50
N PHE A 40 48.59 -38.79 -14.50
CA PHE A 40 48.78 -38.00 -15.72
C PHE A 40 50.28 -37.85 -16.01
N ARG A 41 50.64 -37.85 -17.29
CA ARG A 41 51.97 -37.47 -17.77
C ARG A 41 51.84 -36.33 -18.76
N ILE A 42 52.73 -35.36 -18.65
CA ILE A 42 52.69 -34.12 -19.44
C ILE A 42 53.73 -34.25 -20.56
N PRO A 43 53.34 -34.07 -21.84
CA PRO A 43 54.29 -34.09 -22.94
C PRO A 43 55.33 -32.97 -22.82
N GLU A 44 56.56 -33.25 -23.24
CA GLU A 44 57.66 -32.26 -23.25
C GLU A 44 57.31 -30.96 -24.00
N THR A 45 56.55 -31.06 -25.09
CA THR A 45 56.08 -29.91 -25.88
C THR A 45 55.19 -28.97 -25.08
N GLU A 46 54.34 -29.51 -24.21
CA GLU A 46 53.45 -28.72 -23.36
C GLU A 46 54.20 -28.09 -22.19
N LEU A 47 55.18 -28.80 -21.62
CA LEU A 47 56.05 -28.28 -20.58
C LEU A 47 56.85 -27.07 -21.08
N ALA A 48 57.42 -27.17 -22.29
CA ALA A 48 58.16 -26.07 -22.92
C ALA A 48 57.28 -24.83 -23.13
N ARG A 49 56.00 -25.00 -23.51
CA ARG A 49 55.03 -23.90 -23.67
C ARG A 49 54.79 -23.15 -22.36
N VAL A 50 54.66 -23.88 -21.24
CA VAL A 50 54.33 -23.29 -19.93
C VAL A 50 55.53 -22.58 -19.30
N LEU A 51 56.74 -23.11 -19.50
CA LEU A 51 57.98 -22.46 -19.05
C LEU A 51 58.18 -21.07 -19.67
N GLN A 52 57.80 -20.88 -20.94
CA GLN A 52 57.89 -19.58 -21.62
C GLN A 52 56.93 -18.53 -21.03
N LEU A 53 55.79 -18.96 -20.47
CA LEU A 53 54.78 -18.08 -19.87
C LEU A 53 55.11 -17.71 -18.41
N SER A 54 55.76 -18.62 -17.66
CA SER A 54 56.04 -18.44 -16.23
C SER A 54 57.11 -17.39 -15.89
N LYS A 55 57.98 -17.00 -16.84
CA LYS A 55 59.05 -16.02 -16.60
C LYS A 55 58.56 -14.57 -16.45
N LYS A 56 57.26 -14.28 -16.61
CA LYS A 56 56.74 -12.91 -16.81
C LYS A 56 55.96 -12.30 -15.63
N SER A 57 55.79 -12.95 -14.47
CA SER A 57 55.04 -12.32 -13.36
C SER A 57 55.34 -12.89 -11.97
N VAL A 58 56.12 -12.15 -11.17
CA VAL A 58 56.21 -12.27 -9.70
C VAL A 58 56.25 -10.86 -9.12
N ASN A 59 55.28 -10.52 -8.25
CA ASN A 59 55.51 -9.70 -7.05
C ASN A 59 54.31 -9.85 -6.09
N THR A 60 54.66 -9.78 -4.81
CA THR A 60 54.03 -10.41 -3.63
C THR A 60 53.61 -9.33 -2.64
N GLU A 61 52.64 -9.58 -1.76
CA GLU A 61 52.63 -8.96 -0.42
C GLU A 61 52.00 -9.89 0.65
N VAL A 62 52.57 -9.85 1.85
CA VAL A 62 52.46 -10.78 2.98
C VAL A 62 52.01 -10.00 4.21
N PHE A 63 51.20 -10.60 5.10
CA PHE A 63 51.10 -10.17 6.51
C PHE A 63 51.08 -11.39 7.47
N GLN A 64 51.95 -11.33 8.49
CA GLN A 64 52.11 -12.28 9.60
C GLN A 64 51.34 -11.82 10.85
N PRO A 65 51.10 -12.71 11.85
CA PRO A 65 51.08 -12.32 13.26
C PRO A 65 52.05 -13.13 14.15
N SER A 66 52.51 -12.49 15.23
CA SER A 66 53.58 -12.90 16.16
C SER A 66 53.14 -13.80 17.35
N GLN A 67 54.00 -14.78 17.64
CA GLN A 67 54.47 -15.46 18.88
C GLN A 67 53.61 -15.42 20.18
N VAL A 68 53.20 -16.52 20.84
CA VAL A 68 53.86 -17.69 21.51
C VAL A 68 54.34 -17.42 22.96
N THR A 69 53.83 -18.19 23.93
CA THR A 69 54.59 -18.61 25.14
C THR A 69 54.09 -19.96 25.72
N ASN A 70 54.96 -20.97 25.61
CA ASN A 70 55.37 -22.12 26.48
C ASN A 70 54.37 -23.08 27.15
N THR A 71 54.55 -24.41 26.98
CA THR A 71 55.38 -25.33 27.82
C THR A 71 55.57 -26.72 27.11
N PRO A 72 56.30 -27.75 27.62
CA PRO A 72 57.42 -28.39 26.94
C PRO A 72 57.15 -29.78 26.29
N GLN A 73 58.10 -30.22 25.44
CA GLN A 73 58.09 -31.48 24.67
C GLN A 73 58.29 -32.76 25.51
N GLN A 74 57.65 -33.86 25.08
CA GLN A 74 58.30 -35.18 24.98
C GLN A 74 57.58 -36.17 24.02
N SER A 75 58.33 -36.58 22.98
CA SER A 75 58.38 -37.87 22.25
C SER A 75 57.13 -38.59 21.68
N GLN A 76 57.16 -38.79 20.36
CA GLN A 76 56.27 -39.61 19.50
C GLN A 76 56.41 -41.14 19.72
N PRO A 77 55.44 -41.92 19.22
CA PRO A 77 55.75 -42.69 18.02
C PRO A 77 54.72 -42.55 16.88
N ILE A 78 55.19 -42.90 15.70
CA ILE A 78 54.57 -42.83 14.37
C ILE A 78 53.37 -43.78 14.31
N GLY A 79 52.19 -43.24 13.99
CA GLY A 79 50.94 -43.94 13.71
C GLY A 79 50.21 -43.26 12.55
N ASP A 80 49.74 -44.09 11.63
CA ASP A 80 49.19 -43.78 10.31
C ASP A 80 47.83 -43.08 10.38
N ASP A 81 47.74 -41.80 9.99
CA ASP A 81 46.46 -41.10 9.80
C ASP A 81 46.57 -40.06 8.67
N ARG A 82 46.43 -40.52 7.43
CA ARG A 82 46.16 -39.69 6.25
C ARG A 82 44.97 -40.24 5.49
N MET A 83 43.78 -40.10 6.08
CA MET A 83 42.47 -40.21 5.41
C MET A 83 41.34 -39.58 6.25
N LEU A 84 41.50 -38.35 6.79
CA LEU A 84 40.41 -37.68 7.54
C LEU A 84 40.17 -36.18 7.29
N GLU A 85 41.00 -35.43 6.55
CA GLU A 85 40.82 -33.96 6.46
C GLU A 85 39.80 -33.45 5.42
N ASP A 86 39.59 -34.13 4.29
CA ASP A 86 38.44 -33.83 3.39
C ASP A 86 37.13 -34.49 3.88
N THR A 87 37.30 -35.48 4.75
CA THR A 87 36.37 -35.95 5.79
C THR A 87 35.71 -34.80 6.53
N GLU A 88 36.55 -34.12 7.31
CA GLU A 88 36.16 -33.25 8.41
C GLU A 88 35.56 -31.93 8.01
N SER A 89 35.88 -31.29 6.90
CA SER A 89 35.25 -30.00 6.55
C SER A 89 33.82 -30.16 6.02
N GLU A 90 33.57 -31.16 5.15
CA GLU A 90 32.20 -31.55 4.76
C GLU A 90 31.46 -32.27 5.88
N THR A 91 32.13 -33.03 6.75
CA THR A 91 31.50 -33.65 7.93
C THR A 91 31.40 -32.71 9.14
N LEU A 92 32.10 -31.58 9.19
CA LEU A 92 31.90 -30.48 10.15
C LEU A 92 30.74 -29.62 9.69
N ALA A 93 30.64 -29.25 8.42
CA ALA A 93 29.45 -28.55 7.91
C ALA A 93 28.20 -29.44 8.02
N ARG A 94 28.29 -30.74 7.65
CA ARG A 94 27.19 -31.70 7.83
C ARG A 94 27.00 -32.15 9.27
N GLY A 95 28.03 -32.10 10.12
CA GLY A 95 28.08 -32.50 11.54
C GLY A 95 27.55 -31.43 12.48
N PHE A 96 27.94 -30.17 12.26
CA PHE A 96 27.38 -28.97 12.86
C PHE A 96 25.89 -28.90 12.52
N MET A 97 25.51 -29.05 11.25
CA MET A 97 24.09 -29.16 10.84
C MET A 97 23.39 -30.46 11.27
N ARG A 98 24.10 -31.50 11.75
CA ARG A 98 23.50 -32.78 12.19
C ARG A 98 23.02 -32.74 13.64
N LYS A 99 23.60 -31.88 14.50
CA LYS A 99 23.27 -31.76 15.93
C LYS A 99 22.41 -30.52 16.29
N ILE A 100 22.15 -29.61 15.35
CA ILE A 100 21.65 -28.25 15.65
C ILE A 100 20.17 -28.01 15.30
N LEU A 101 19.53 -28.77 14.40
CA LEU A 101 18.14 -28.46 14.00
C LEU A 101 17.11 -28.86 15.09
N SER A 102 16.57 -27.86 15.79
CA SER A 102 15.45 -28.00 16.72
C SER A 102 14.17 -28.43 16.00
N LEU A 103 13.25 -29.06 16.75
CA LEU A 103 11.86 -29.14 16.30
C LEU A 103 11.30 -27.71 16.28
N PRO A 104 10.68 -27.28 15.16
CA PRO A 104 10.09 -25.96 15.09
C PRO A 104 9.02 -25.77 16.16
N ASN A 105 8.95 -24.61 16.81
CA ASN A 105 7.80 -24.26 17.64
C ASN A 105 6.69 -23.65 16.78
N LEU A 106 5.52 -24.29 16.75
CA LEU A 106 4.36 -23.85 15.97
C LEU A 106 3.97 -22.39 16.25
N PHE A 107 4.01 -21.97 17.52
CA PHE A 107 3.61 -20.60 17.89
C PHE A 107 4.68 -19.59 17.50
N ASP A 108 5.96 -19.92 17.66
CA ASP A 108 7.05 -19.02 17.30
C ASP A 108 7.12 -18.79 15.79
N TRP A 109 6.85 -19.83 14.99
CA TRP A 109 6.70 -19.71 13.55
C TRP A 109 5.49 -18.89 13.13
N PHE A 110 4.34 -19.08 13.81
CA PHE A 110 3.16 -18.26 13.59
C PHE A 110 3.45 -16.78 13.88
N VAL A 111 4.00 -16.48 15.05
CA VAL A 111 4.31 -15.11 15.49
C VAL A 111 5.37 -14.47 14.58
N GLY A 112 6.45 -15.20 14.28
CA GLY A 112 7.54 -14.72 13.43
C GLY A 112 7.09 -14.40 12.01
N LEU A 113 6.37 -15.32 11.35
CA LEU A 113 5.83 -15.08 10.02
C LEU A 113 4.78 -13.98 10.02
N SER A 114 3.87 -13.97 11.01
CA SER A 114 2.85 -12.93 11.12
C SER A 114 3.48 -11.54 11.30
N ALA A 115 4.54 -11.41 12.10
CA ALA A 115 5.24 -10.14 12.27
C ALA A 115 5.90 -9.66 10.96
N ILE A 116 6.56 -10.56 10.23
CA ILE A 116 7.16 -10.24 8.92
C ILE A 116 6.08 -9.82 7.92
N ILE A 117 5.01 -10.61 7.82
CA ILE A 117 3.91 -10.41 6.86
C ILE A 117 3.14 -9.13 7.18
N SER A 118 2.82 -8.87 8.45
CA SER A 118 2.19 -7.63 8.87
C SER A 118 3.10 -6.43 8.62
N GLY A 119 4.41 -6.54 8.91
CA GLY A 119 5.40 -5.49 8.63
C GLY A 119 5.53 -5.17 7.14
N LEU A 120 5.58 -6.19 6.27
CA LEU A 120 5.58 -6.03 4.81
C LEU A 120 4.24 -5.50 4.28
N GLY A 121 3.12 -6.00 4.82
CA GLY A 121 1.77 -5.57 4.45
C GLY A 121 1.49 -4.09 4.76
N LEU A 122 2.25 -3.49 5.67
CA LEU A 122 2.18 -2.05 5.97
C LEU A 122 2.85 -1.17 4.90
N PHE A 123 3.61 -1.73 3.95
CA PHE A 123 4.11 -1.00 2.76
C PHE A 123 3.05 -0.87 1.66
N LEU A 124 2.01 -1.71 1.69
CA LEU A 124 0.85 -1.54 0.83
C LEU A 124 0.05 -0.32 1.31
N PHE A 125 -0.62 0.36 0.38
CA PHE A 125 -1.63 1.33 0.80
C PHE A 125 -2.70 0.59 1.60
N ASN A 126 -2.97 1.06 2.81
CA ASN A 126 -3.91 0.45 3.76
C ASN A 126 -4.89 1.53 4.22
N HIS A 127 -6.17 1.19 4.28
CA HIS A 127 -7.23 2.13 4.69
C HIS A 127 -6.97 2.77 6.06
N VAL A 128 -6.26 2.05 6.95
CA VAL A 128 -5.78 2.56 8.25
C VAL A 128 -5.05 3.90 8.14
N TYR A 129 -4.45 4.24 7.00
CA TYR A 129 -3.74 5.50 6.78
C TYR A 129 -4.60 6.65 6.23
N SER A 130 -5.91 6.43 6.03
CA SER A 130 -6.86 7.46 5.61
C SER A 130 -7.20 8.47 6.72
N PRO A 131 -7.45 8.06 7.99
CA PRO A 131 -7.90 8.97 9.03
C PRO A 131 -6.84 10.01 9.44
N SER A 132 -7.29 11.23 9.72
CA SER A 132 -6.48 12.38 10.16
C SER A 132 -5.59 12.11 11.39
N GLY A 133 -5.98 11.17 12.25
CA GLY A 133 -5.21 10.76 13.44
C GLY A 133 -3.88 10.06 13.15
N THR A 134 -3.69 9.45 11.97
CA THR A 134 -2.44 8.72 11.62
C THR A 134 -1.22 9.61 11.44
N VAL A 135 -1.45 10.90 11.22
CA VAL A 135 -0.44 11.90 10.89
C VAL A 135 0.58 12.06 12.00
N GLN A 136 0.12 12.02 13.25
CA GLN A 136 0.97 12.11 14.43
C GLN A 136 1.97 10.95 14.50
N PHE A 137 1.67 9.82 13.84
CA PHE A 137 2.48 8.61 13.84
C PHE A 137 3.22 8.38 12.51
N ALA A 138 3.07 9.26 11.51
CA ALA A 138 3.65 9.08 10.18
C ALA A 138 5.18 8.92 10.19
N THR A 139 5.87 9.59 11.12
CA THR A 139 7.33 9.48 11.30
C THR A 139 7.76 8.18 12.00
N VAL A 140 6.88 7.60 12.83
CA VAL A 140 7.18 6.41 13.65
C VAL A 140 6.79 5.12 12.93
N LEU A 141 5.77 5.16 12.08
CA LEU A 141 5.26 4.01 11.33
C LEU A 141 6.34 3.25 10.54
N PRO A 142 7.26 3.89 9.78
CA PRO A 142 8.34 3.20 9.10
C PRO A 142 9.24 2.38 10.04
N ALA A 143 9.54 2.91 11.23
CA ALA A 143 10.35 2.21 12.22
C ALA A 143 9.62 0.97 12.75
N VAL A 144 8.33 1.09 13.07
CA VAL A 144 7.50 -0.06 13.52
C VAL A 144 7.54 -1.19 12.49
N ARG A 145 7.41 -0.86 11.19
CA ARG A 145 7.48 -1.85 10.09
C ARG A 145 8.78 -2.63 10.09
N ILE A 146 9.91 -1.92 10.15
CA ILE A 146 11.24 -2.53 10.12
C ILE A 146 11.47 -3.38 11.38
N ILE A 147 11.07 -2.89 12.56
CA ILE A 147 11.26 -3.62 13.81
C ILE A 147 10.45 -4.92 13.81
N LEU A 148 9.20 -4.91 13.32
CA LEU A 148 8.38 -6.12 13.21
C LEU A 148 9.04 -7.17 12.29
N ILE A 149 9.58 -6.74 11.14
CA ILE A 149 10.27 -7.63 10.19
C ILE A 149 11.54 -8.23 10.83
N VAL A 150 12.38 -7.38 11.42
CA VAL A 150 13.65 -7.80 12.03
C VAL A 150 13.42 -8.71 13.22
N ALA A 151 12.50 -8.37 14.12
CA ALA A 151 12.19 -9.18 15.28
C ALA A 151 11.49 -10.49 14.89
N GLY A 152 10.62 -10.48 13.88
CA GLY A 152 10.01 -11.69 13.32
C GLY A 152 11.08 -12.65 12.76
N LEU A 153 12.02 -12.15 11.95
CA LEU A 153 13.16 -12.94 11.47
C LEU A 153 14.03 -13.45 12.63
N GLY A 154 14.24 -12.62 13.66
CA GLY A 154 14.99 -12.96 14.86
C GLY A 154 14.41 -14.17 15.60
N ILE A 155 13.09 -14.24 15.76
CA ILE A 155 12.41 -15.40 16.37
C ILE A 155 12.59 -16.65 15.52
N LEU A 156 12.38 -16.56 14.20
CA LEU A 156 12.52 -17.71 13.31
C LEU A 156 13.95 -18.26 13.33
N LEU A 157 14.95 -17.39 13.33
CA LEU A 157 16.36 -17.80 13.42
C LEU A 157 16.70 -18.41 14.78
N ALA A 158 16.17 -17.84 15.88
CA ALA A 158 16.39 -18.36 17.22
C ALA A 158 15.73 -19.74 17.43
N ASP A 159 14.57 -19.98 16.80
CA ASP A 159 13.90 -21.28 16.79
C ASP A 159 14.66 -22.33 15.97
N ILE A 160 15.30 -21.94 14.86
CA ILE A 160 16.15 -22.84 14.06
C ILE A 160 17.49 -23.14 14.76
N LEU A 161 18.04 -22.16 15.50
CA LEU A 161 19.36 -22.21 16.14
C LEU A 161 19.23 -22.19 17.69
N PRO A 162 19.14 -23.38 18.34
CA PRO A 162 18.75 -23.50 19.75
C PRO A 162 19.75 -22.94 20.77
N LYS A 163 20.95 -22.51 20.35
CA LYS A 163 21.99 -21.95 21.25
C LYS A 163 21.73 -20.50 21.70
N SER A 164 20.54 -19.93 21.46
CA SER A 164 20.28 -18.49 21.63
C SER A 164 19.04 -18.15 22.48
N ARG A 165 18.78 -18.91 23.56
CA ARG A 165 17.58 -18.70 24.43
C ARG A 165 17.37 -17.24 24.89
N ALA A 166 18.46 -16.51 25.18
CA ALA A 166 18.37 -15.09 25.54
C ALA A 166 17.85 -14.23 24.37
N TRP A 167 18.37 -14.44 23.15
CA TRP A 167 17.91 -13.73 21.96
C TRP A 167 16.46 -14.04 21.62
N HIS A 168 16.05 -15.30 21.77
CA HIS A 168 14.66 -15.70 21.61
C HIS A 168 13.70 -14.89 22.51
N GLN A 169 14.02 -14.77 23.80
CA GLN A 169 13.22 -13.96 24.74
C GLN A 169 13.24 -12.47 24.38
N THR A 170 14.40 -11.92 24.03
CA THR A 170 14.53 -10.52 23.61
C THR A 170 13.61 -10.20 22.43
N PHE A 171 13.60 -11.04 21.39
CA PHE A 171 12.73 -10.80 20.23
C PHE A 171 11.24 -10.93 20.56
N LEU A 172 10.85 -11.84 21.46
CA LEU A 172 9.46 -11.92 21.95
C LEU A 172 9.05 -10.64 22.69
N PHE A 173 9.90 -10.09 23.57
CA PHE A 173 9.62 -8.82 24.25
C PHE A 173 9.50 -7.65 23.28
N ILE A 174 10.37 -7.59 22.27
CA ILE A 174 10.30 -6.56 21.22
C ILE A 174 8.98 -6.67 20.45
N LEU A 175 8.59 -7.87 20.02
CA LEU A 175 7.33 -8.08 19.30
C LEU A 175 6.10 -7.78 20.15
N SER A 176 6.11 -8.15 21.44
CA SER A 176 5.02 -7.81 22.36
C SER A 176 4.89 -6.29 22.51
N THR A 177 6.00 -5.59 22.74
CA THR A 177 6.01 -4.13 22.90
C THR A 177 5.55 -3.42 21.63
N MET A 178 6.10 -3.79 20.47
CA MET A 178 5.71 -3.20 19.19
C MET A 178 4.29 -3.56 18.79
N GLY A 179 3.81 -4.76 19.12
CA GLY A 179 2.44 -5.18 18.88
C GLY A 179 1.42 -4.38 19.70
N ILE A 180 1.73 -4.10 20.98
CA ILE A 180 0.91 -3.22 21.83
C ILE A 180 0.91 -1.79 21.27
N PHE A 181 2.08 -1.28 20.87
CA PHE A 181 2.18 0.05 20.26
C PHE A 181 1.39 0.16 18.95
N ASN A 182 1.50 -0.85 18.08
CA ASN A 182 0.72 -0.92 16.83
C ASN A 182 -0.78 -1.02 17.12
N SER A 183 -1.18 -1.82 18.12
CA SER A 183 -2.57 -1.91 18.57
C SER A 183 -3.12 -0.55 19.06
N TYR A 184 -2.32 0.21 19.81
CA TYR A 184 -2.67 1.56 20.26
C TYR A 184 -2.87 2.53 19.09
N ILE A 185 -1.96 2.53 18.10
CA ILE A 185 -2.11 3.36 16.90
C ILE A 185 -3.43 3.03 16.21
N LEU A 186 -3.70 1.73 15.97
CA LEU A 186 -4.92 1.28 15.30
C LEU A 186 -6.18 1.71 16.07
N TRP A 187 -6.16 1.65 17.40
CA TRP A 187 -7.26 2.12 18.23
C TRP A 187 -7.52 3.62 18.06
N VAL A 188 -6.46 4.44 18.16
CA VAL A 188 -6.57 5.91 18.01
C VAL A 188 -7.03 6.30 16.60
N THR A 189 -6.71 5.49 15.60
CA THR A 189 -7.11 5.74 14.20
C THR A 189 -8.51 5.20 13.87
N GLY A 190 -9.23 4.66 14.86
CA GLY A 190 -10.58 4.11 14.68
C GLY A 190 -10.64 2.67 14.17
N ASP A 191 -9.49 2.00 14.00
CA ASP A 191 -9.41 0.62 13.54
C ASP A 191 -9.47 -0.40 14.69
N ILE A 192 -10.64 -0.52 15.31
CA ILE A 192 -10.87 -1.32 16.53
C ILE A 192 -10.57 -2.81 16.31
N ASP A 193 -10.97 -3.38 15.18
CA ASP A 193 -10.75 -4.79 14.84
C ASP A 193 -9.25 -5.12 14.77
N GLY A 194 -8.49 -4.22 14.15
CA GLY A 194 -7.04 -4.37 14.01
C GLY A 194 -6.35 -4.21 15.36
N ALA A 195 -6.76 -3.21 16.13
CA ALA A 195 -6.29 -3.01 17.49
C ALA A 195 -6.48 -4.27 18.35
N MET A 196 -7.65 -4.90 18.29
CA MET A 196 -7.91 -6.16 19.00
C MET A 196 -6.99 -7.28 18.53
N LEU A 197 -6.95 -7.55 17.21
CA LEU A 197 -6.20 -8.68 16.65
C LEU A 197 -4.73 -8.62 17.05
N TYR A 198 -4.08 -7.48 16.80
CA TYR A 198 -2.66 -7.33 17.11
C TYR A 198 -2.41 -7.18 18.61
N GLY A 199 -3.31 -6.54 19.35
CA GLY A 199 -3.19 -6.34 20.80
C GLY A 199 -3.27 -7.65 21.59
N LEU A 200 -4.26 -8.49 21.29
CA LEU A 200 -4.39 -9.82 21.93
C LEU A 200 -3.19 -10.71 21.62
N LEU A 201 -2.68 -10.69 20.38
CA LEU A 201 -1.48 -11.44 20.03
C LEU A 201 -0.27 -10.91 20.80
N ALA A 202 -0.10 -9.60 20.88
CA ALA A 202 1.03 -8.97 21.55
C ALA A 202 1.06 -9.27 23.06
N ILE A 203 -0.10 -9.24 23.72
CA ILE A 203 -0.23 -9.63 25.13
C ILE A 203 0.16 -11.10 25.29
N LEU A 204 -0.38 -11.99 24.45
CA LEU A 204 -0.08 -13.41 24.54
C LEU A 204 1.40 -13.72 24.29
N VAL A 205 2.02 -13.05 23.32
CA VAL A 205 3.47 -13.14 23.05
C VAL A 205 4.27 -12.71 24.27
N GLY A 206 3.87 -11.62 24.94
CA GLY A 206 4.50 -11.15 26.17
C GLY A 206 4.37 -12.14 27.33
N ILE A 207 3.19 -12.73 27.52
CA ILE A 207 2.98 -13.77 28.54
C ILE A 207 3.83 -15.00 28.20
N ASN A 208 3.89 -15.42 26.93
CA ASN A 208 4.69 -16.58 26.50
C ASN A 208 6.20 -16.35 26.65
N ALA A 209 6.66 -15.09 26.63
CA ALA A 209 8.04 -14.73 26.93
C ALA A 209 8.40 -14.96 28.42
N LEU A 210 7.41 -14.84 29.31
CA LEU A 210 7.55 -15.04 30.75
C LEU A 210 7.30 -16.49 31.18
N VAL A 211 6.19 -17.07 30.71
CA VAL A 211 5.69 -18.40 31.07
C VAL A 211 5.66 -19.21 29.78
N HIS A 212 6.72 -19.97 29.52
CA HIS A 212 6.86 -20.72 28.27
C HIS A 212 5.74 -21.77 28.13
N PHE A 213 4.80 -21.54 27.23
CA PHE A 213 3.72 -22.46 26.91
C PHE A 213 4.07 -23.32 25.68
N GLY A 214 3.45 -24.50 25.58
CA GLY A 214 3.56 -25.33 24.38
C GLY A 214 2.90 -24.64 23.17
N GLY A 215 3.54 -24.66 21.99
CA GLY A 215 3.08 -23.88 20.84
C GLY A 215 1.63 -24.13 20.37
N VAL A 216 1.13 -25.36 20.50
CA VAL A 216 -0.29 -25.68 20.21
C VAL A 216 -1.23 -24.99 21.19
N PHE A 217 -0.87 -24.97 22.47
CA PHE A 217 -1.68 -24.35 23.51
C PHE A 217 -1.75 -22.84 23.32
N SER A 218 -0.62 -22.18 23.05
CA SER A 218 -0.61 -20.73 22.79
C SER A 218 -1.48 -20.35 21.60
N LEU A 219 -1.35 -21.07 20.48
CA LEU A 219 -2.17 -20.80 19.29
C LEU A 219 -3.67 -21.06 19.53
N ALA A 220 -4.00 -22.13 20.26
CA ALA A 220 -5.37 -22.44 20.67
C ALA A 220 -5.95 -21.40 21.62
N LEU A 221 -5.14 -20.89 22.55
CA LEU A 221 -5.51 -19.83 23.48
C LEU A 221 -5.77 -18.52 22.73
N TYR A 222 -4.93 -18.16 21.76
CA TYR A 222 -5.14 -16.99 20.91
C TYR A 222 -6.48 -17.06 20.16
N LEU A 223 -6.75 -18.18 19.49
CA LEU A 223 -8.02 -18.41 18.78
C LEU A 223 -9.23 -18.33 19.72
N THR A 224 -9.07 -18.86 20.94
CA THR A 224 -10.11 -18.82 21.97
C THR A 224 -10.40 -17.40 22.45
N LEU A 225 -9.36 -16.62 22.72
CA LEU A 225 -9.49 -15.22 23.14
C LEU A 225 -10.17 -14.39 22.05
N LEU A 226 -9.82 -14.59 20.78
CA LEU A 226 -10.51 -13.92 19.67
C LEU A 226 -11.99 -14.27 19.59
N GLY A 227 -12.36 -15.54 19.77
CA GLY A 227 -13.76 -15.97 19.81
C GLY A 227 -14.55 -15.32 20.95
N LEU A 228 -13.92 -15.09 22.11
CA LEU A 228 -14.56 -14.47 23.27
C LEU A 228 -14.67 -12.95 23.17
N VAL A 229 -13.66 -12.28 22.61
CA VAL A 229 -13.59 -10.81 22.57
C VAL A 229 -14.38 -10.23 21.40
N THR A 230 -14.44 -10.94 20.25
CA THR A 230 -15.16 -10.45 19.05
C THR A 230 -16.62 -10.04 19.34
N PRO A 231 -17.46 -10.83 20.04
CA PRO A 231 -18.83 -10.42 20.37
C PRO A 231 -18.87 -9.18 21.27
N VAL A 232 -17.96 -9.07 22.24
CA VAL A 232 -17.91 -7.94 23.19
C VAL A 232 -17.57 -6.65 22.46
N LEU A 233 -16.58 -6.66 21.58
CA LEU A 233 -16.23 -5.48 20.77
C LEU A 233 -17.37 -5.04 19.87
N TYR A 234 -18.12 -5.97 19.31
CA TYR A 234 -19.26 -5.63 18.49
C TYR A 234 -20.39 -4.94 19.29
N TRP A 235 -20.52 -5.25 20.59
CA TRP A 235 -21.50 -4.59 21.45
C TRP A 235 -21.10 -3.15 21.82
N PHE A 236 -19.80 -2.91 22.08
CA PHE A 236 -19.28 -1.63 22.57
C PHE A 236 -18.61 -0.76 21.50
N GLY A 237 -18.33 -1.30 20.32
CA GLY A 237 -17.65 -0.62 19.23
C GLY A 237 -18.58 0.34 18.47
N ASP A 238 -17.97 1.26 17.72
CA ASP A 238 -18.71 2.22 16.91
C ASP A 238 -19.54 1.49 15.84
N LYS A 239 -20.78 1.95 15.65
CA LYS A 239 -21.80 1.24 14.84
C LYS A 239 -21.55 1.32 13.32
N ASP A 240 -20.47 1.95 12.88
CA ASP A 240 -20.11 2.11 11.46
C ASP A 240 -19.31 0.95 10.86
N ILE A 241 -19.05 -0.11 11.64
CA ILE A 241 -18.37 -1.32 11.17
C ILE A 241 -19.26 -2.07 10.17
N HIS A 242 -18.63 -2.72 9.18
CA HIS A 242 -19.22 -3.60 8.13
C HIS A 242 -20.32 -4.59 8.57
N ILE A 243 -20.45 -4.85 9.86
CA ILE A 243 -21.52 -5.67 10.45
C ILE A 243 -22.87 -4.94 10.37
N ASN A 244 -22.91 -3.61 10.37
CA ASN A 244 -24.15 -2.84 10.24
C ASN A 244 -24.90 -3.17 8.94
N SER A 245 -24.15 -3.39 7.85
CA SER A 245 -24.70 -3.89 6.58
C SER A 245 -25.27 -5.30 6.71
N LEU A 246 -24.62 -6.19 7.45
CA LEU A 246 -25.08 -7.57 7.69
C LEU A 246 -26.32 -7.61 8.59
N ILE A 247 -26.38 -6.79 9.64
CA ILE A 247 -27.55 -6.64 10.52
C ILE A 247 -28.75 -6.14 9.74
N LYS A 248 -28.54 -5.08 8.92
CA LYS A 248 -29.58 -4.51 8.05
C LYS A 248 -30.05 -5.54 7.02
N PHE A 249 -29.13 -6.30 6.42
CA PHE A 249 -29.46 -7.36 5.47
C PHE A 249 -30.26 -8.50 6.10
N LEU A 250 -29.84 -8.98 7.27
CA LEU A 250 -30.52 -10.05 8.01
C LEU A 250 -31.78 -9.58 8.73
N ASN A 251 -32.02 -8.26 8.77
CA ASN A 251 -33.12 -7.61 9.48
C ASN A 251 -33.23 -8.05 10.95
N ILE A 252 -32.08 -8.16 11.63
CA ILE A 252 -32.00 -8.57 13.05
C ILE A 252 -31.64 -7.39 13.94
N SER A 253 -31.93 -7.46 15.23
CA SER A 253 -31.45 -6.47 16.19
C SER A 253 -29.96 -6.68 16.54
N TYR A 254 -29.28 -5.63 16.99
CA TYR A 254 -27.91 -5.72 17.51
C TYR A 254 -27.79 -6.72 18.67
N ILE A 255 -28.79 -6.77 19.56
CA ILE A 255 -28.84 -7.70 20.69
C ILE A 255 -28.90 -9.15 20.18
N THR A 256 -29.73 -9.43 19.18
CA THR A 256 -29.84 -10.77 18.60
C THR A 256 -28.57 -11.18 17.85
N ALA A 257 -27.91 -10.25 17.17
CA ALA A 257 -26.62 -10.51 16.52
C ALA A 257 -25.52 -10.82 17.56
N PHE A 258 -25.45 -10.04 18.65
CA PHE A 258 -24.52 -10.26 19.76
C PHE A 258 -24.75 -11.62 20.45
N LEU A 259 -25.99 -11.94 20.80
CA LEU A 259 -26.34 -13.22 21.42
C LEU A 259 -26.03 -14.39 20.49
N GLY A 260 -26.37 -14.27 19.20
CA GLY A 260 -26.06 -15.27 18.18
C GLY A 260 -24.55 -15.52 18.06
N MET A 261 -23.75 -14.45 17.95
CA MET A 261 -22.28 -14.55 17.91
C MET A 261 -21.71 -15.15 19.19
N SER A 262 -22.23 -14.79 20.35
CA SER A 262 -21.80 -15.32 21.65
C SER A 262 -22.11 -16.81 21.80
N VAL A 263 -23.29 -17.26 21.35
CA VAL A 263 -23.67 -18.69 21.34
C VAL A 263 -22.79 -19.47 20.37
N LEU A 264 -22.56 -18.95 19.16
CA LEU A 264 -21.69 -19.59 18.17
C LEU A 264 -20.24 -19.68 18.67
N ALA A 265 -19.72 -18.62 19.31
CA ALA A 265 -18.41 -18.64 19.96
C ALA A 265 -18.37 -19.68 21.08
N GLY A 266 -19.38 -19.75 21.95
CA GLY A 266 -19.48 -20.74 23.02
C GLY A 266 -19.49 -22.19 22.49
N LEU A 267 -20.31 -22.47 21.47
CA LEU A 267 -20.37 -23.79 20.82
C LEU A 267 -19.04 -24.16 20.18
N PHE A 268 -18.41 -23.21 19.48
CA PHE A 268 -17.09 -23.39 18.90
C PHE A 268 -16.06 -23.75 19.98
N LEU A 269 -16.03 -23.03 21.09
CA LEU A 269 -15.12 -23.28 22.19
C LEU A 269 -15.35 -24.64 22.85
N LEU A 270 -16.60 -25.05 23.03
CA LEU A 270 -16.95 -26.38 23.54
C LEU A 270 -16.44 -27.48 22.61
N MET A 271 -16.66 -27.36 21.30
CA MET A 271 -16.16 -28.31 20.30
C MET A 271 -14.64 -28.34 20.24
N PHE A 272 -13.99 -27.17 20.31
CA PHE A 272 -12.56 -27.02 20.17
C PHE A 272 -11.80 -27.50 21.42
N LEU A 273 -12.16 -27.01 22.61
CA LEU A 273 -11.52 -27.39 23.88
C LEU A 273 -11.92 -28.82 24.32
N GLY A 274 -13.19 -29.20 24.12
CA GLY A 274 -13.68 -30.55 24.38
C GLY A 274 -13.08 -31.58 23.44
N GLY A 275 -12.97 -31.23 22.14
CA GLY A 275 -12.30 -32.04 21.13
C GLY A 275 -10.81 -32.24 21.42
N TYR A 276 -10.10 -31.16 21.82
CA TYR A 276 -8.68 -31.23 22.15
C TYR A 276 -8.37 -32.28 23.24
N ARG A 277 -9.22 -32.38 24.25
CA ARG A 277 -9.06 -33.30 25.40
C ARG A 277 -9.59 -34.71 25.15
N LYS A 278 -10.71 -34.89 24.42
CA LYS A 278 -11.44 -36.17 24.36
C LYS A 278 -11.56 -36.80 22.97
N ASN A 279 -11.80 -36.03 21.91
CA ASN A 279 -12.11 -36.57 20.58
C ASN A 279 -11.41 -35.78 19.47
N SER A 280 -10.46 -36.44 18.80
CA SER A 280 -9.66 -35.83 17.73
C SER A 280 -10.51 -35.38 16.54
N VAL A 281 -11.63 -36.03 16.22
CA VAL A 281 -12.47 -35.67 15.06
C VAL A 281 -13.11 -34.30 15.25
N PHE A 282 -13.68 -34.02 16.43
CA PHE A 282 -14.26 -32.72 16.72
C PHE A 282 -13.24 -31.60 16.70
N PHE A 283 -12.01 -31.86 17.18
CA PHE A 283 -10.91 -30.90 17.11
C PHE A 283 -10.53 -30.59 15.66
N TRP A 284 -10.44 -31.60 14.79
CA TRP A 284 -10.18 -31.42 13.36
C TRP A 284 -11.26 -30.58 12.69
N ILE A 285 -12.55 -30.93 12.88
CA ILE A 285 -13.67 -30.20 12.29
C ILE A 285 -13.66 -28.74 12.75
N ALA A 286 -13.50 -28.50 14.05
CA ALA A 286 -13.47 -27.14 14.62
C ALA A 286 -12.30 -26.31 14.05
N SER A 287 -11.08 -26.87 13.98
CA SER A 287 -9.92 -26.19 13.40
C SER A 287 -10.13 -25.83 11.93
N TRP A 288 -10.66 -26.73 11.11
CA TRP A 288 -10.90 -26.44 9.69
C TRP A 288 -12.02 -25.42 9.49
N LEU A 289 -13.10 -25.48 10.28
CA LEU A 289 -14.17 -24.49 10.23
C LEU A 289 -13.65 -23.09 10.63
N ALA A 290 -12.85 -23.00 11.69
CA ALA A 290 -12.21 -21.75 12.08
C ALA A 290 -11.27 -21.21 10.99
N ALA A 291 -10.45 -22.09 10.37
CA ALA A 291 -9.58 -21.69 9.28
C ALA A 291 -10.36 -21.15 8.06
N ILE A 292 -11.47 -21.79 7.68
CA ILE A 292 -12.33 -21.32 6.58
C ILE A 292 -12.91 -19.92 6.88
N LEU A 293 -13.40 -19.71 8.11
CA LEU A 293 -13.90 -18.40 8.55
C LEU A 293 -12.80 -17.33 8.52
N LEU A 294 -11.58 -17.67 8.95
CA LEU A 294 -10.43 -16.76 8.89
C LEU A 294 -10.03 -16.44 7.45
N VAL A 295 -10.08 -17.39 6.51
CA VAL A 295 -9.85 -17.12 5.08
C VAL A 295 -10.94 -16.20 4.51
N ALA A 296 -12.20 -16.45 4.83
CA ALA A 296 -13.30 -15.58 4.39
C ALA A 296 -13.12 -14.15 4.93
N ALA A 297 -12.78 -14.01 6.20
CA ALA A 297 -12.45 -12.73 6.81
C ALA A 297 -11.22 -12.08 6.15
N ALA A 298 -10.19 -12.85 5.80
CA ALA A 298 -9.01 -12.36 5.11
C ALA A 298 -9.36 -11.79 3.72
N VAL A 299 -10.14 -12.52 2.91
CA VAL A 299 -10.60 -12.05 1.59
C VAL A 299 -11.43 -10.78 1.73
N PHE A 300 -12.37 -10.75 2.67
CA PHE A 300 -13.19 -9.57 2.94
C PHE A 300 -12.30 -8.36 3.26
N ASN A 301 -11.37 -8.49 4.20
CA ASN A 301 -10.43 -7.42 4.55
C ASN A 301 -9.55 -6.98 3.38
N GLY A 302 -9.18 -7.88 2.47
CA GLY A 302 -8.48 -7.53 1.24
C GLY A 302 -9.33 -6.67 0.29
N GLN A 303 -10.63 -6.95 0.19
CA GLN A 303 -11.57 -6.17 -0.64
C GLN A 303 -11.79 -4.75 -0.12
N ILE A 304 -11.75 -4.56 1.20
CA ILE A 304 -11.85 -3.24 1.85
C ILE A 304 -10.47 -2.59 2.08
N VAL A 305 -9.41 -3.11 1.44
CA VAL A 305 -8.05 -2.49 1.42
C VAL A 305 -7.33 -2.53 2.80
N TYR A 306 -7.75 -3.42 3.71
CA TYR A 306 -7.04 -3.72 4.97
C TYR A 306 -6.00 -4.83 4.79
N TRP A 307 -5.05 -4.62 3.88
CA TRP A 307 -4.12 -5.66 3.40
C TRP A 307 -3.26 -6.30 4.48
N SER A 308 -2.71 -5.51 5.41
CA SER A 308 -1.88 -6.07 6.51
C SER A 308 -2.69 -7.08 7.35
N ARG A 309 -3.94 -6.74 7.69
CA ARG A 309 -4.84 -7.65 8.40
C ARG A 309 -5.24 -8.85 7.55
N ALA A 310 -5.53 -8.62 6.27
CA ALA A 310 -5.92 -9.69 5.36
C ALA A 310 -4.85 -10.79 5.28
N PHE A 311 -3.58 -10.41 5.07
CA PHE A 311 -2.47 -11.38 5.04
C PHE A 311 -2.15 -11.97 6.41
N PHE A 312 -2.32 -11.21 7.50
CA PHE A 312 -2.22 -11.74 8.87
C PHE A 312 -3.27 -12.84 9.12
N LEU A 313 -4.54 -12.60 8.82
CA LEU A 313 -5.64 -13.55 8.99
C LEU A 313 -5.44 -14.79 8.12
N LEU A 314 -4.92 -14.63 6.91
CA LEU A 314 -4.61 -15.76 6.02
C LEU A 314 -3.46 -16.62 6.57
N THR A 315 -2.43 -15.99 7.15
CA THR A 315 -1.36 -16.68 7.86
C THR A 315 -1.91 -17.43 9.07
N PHE A 316 -2.75 -16.78 9.87
CA PHE A 316 -3.38 -17.38 11.03
C PHE A 316 -4.26 -18.57 10.66
N ALA A 317 -5.05 -18.46 9.58
CA ALA A 317 -5.88 -19.54 9.06
C ALA A 317 -5.06 -20.79 8.74
N PHE A 318 -3.90 -20.63 8.11
CA PHE A 318 -2.99 -21.74 7.81
C PHE A 318 -2.50 -22.45 9.07
N PHE A 319 -2.04 -21.69 10.08
CA PHE A 319 -1.57 -22.28 11.34
C PHE A 319 -2.70 -22.97 12.11
N VAL A 320 -3.92 -22.42 12.08
CA VAL A 320 -5.11 -23.04 12.69
C VAL A 320 -5.49 -24.34 11.97
N ALA A 321 -5.48 -24.36 10.63
CA ALA A 321 -5.72 -25.57 9.84
C ALA A 321 -4.63 -26.63 10.06
N PHE A 322 -3.38 -26.19 10.28
CA PHE A 322 -2.25 -27.07 10.50
C PHE A 322 -2.18 -27.64 11.94
N MET A 323 -2.80 -26.97 12.91
CA MET A 323 -2.73 -27.32 14.33
C MET A 323 -3.09 -28.80 14.64
N PRO A 324 -4.13 -29.43 14.05
CA PRO A 324 -4.43 -30.84 14.28
C PRO A 324 -3.39 -31.81 13.71
N ILE A 325 -2.75 -31.41 12.61
CA ILE A 325 -1.68 -32.17 11.96
C ILE A 325 -0.40 -32.09 12.80
N TRP A 326 -0.11 -30.90 13.37
CA TRP A 326 1.09 -30.66 14.17
C TRP A 326 1.27 -31.63 15.34
N ARG A 327 0.18 -32.01 16.03
CA ARG A 327 0.22 -32.95 17.17
C ARG A 327 0.90 -34.28 16.82
N LEU A 328 0.89 -34.66 15.54
CA LEU A 328 1.48 -35.90 15.05
C LEU A 328 2.98 -35.75 14.73
N PHE A 329 3.42 -34.53 14.41
CA PHE A 329 4.82 -34.21 14.12
C PHE A 329 5.65 -33.86 15.36
N GLN A 330 5.04 -33.76 16.54
CA GLN A 330 5.75 -33.56 17.83
C GLN A 330 6.75 -34.69 18.13
N TYR A 331 6.60 -35.84 17.47
CA TYR A 331 7.50 -37.01 17.58
C TYR A 331 8.45 -37.15 16.39
N ALA A 332 8.58 -36.13 15.54
CA ALA A 332 9.47 -36.14 14.38
C ALA A 332 10.95 -36.25 14.82
N ASN A 333 11.48 -37.45 14.72
CA ASN A 333 12.83 -37.78 15.19
C ASN A 333 13.88 -37.69 14.07
N SER A 334 13.47 -37.72 12.80
CA SER A 334 14.43 -37.65 11.69
C SER A 334 14.76 -36.21 11.28
N LYS A 335 16.04 -35.95 10.99
CA LYS A 335 16.52 -34.65 10.47
C LYS A 335 15.75 -34.23 9.20
N ARG A 336 15.39 -35.21 8.37
CA ARG A 336 14.66 -34.98 7.12
C ARG A 336 13.25 -34.45 7.40
N GLU A 337 12.53 -35.01 8.36
CA GLU A 337 11.20 -34.52 8.76
C GLU A 337 11.27 -33.09 9.30
N ARG A 338 12.23 -32.78 10.18
CA ARG A 338 12.40 -31.42 10.72
C ARG A 338 12.71 -30.40 9.62
N LEU A 339 13.59 -30.75 8.68
CA LEU A 339 13.91 -29.88 7.55
C LEU A 339 12.71 -29.66 6.61
N LEU A 340 11.91 -30.70 6.36
CA LEU A 340 10.70 -30.57 5.56
C LEU A 340 9.70 -29.61 6.20
N ILE A 341 9.49 -29.71 7.51
CA ILE A 341 8.56 -28.82 8.24
C ILE A 341 9.03 -27.37 8.20
N HIS A 342 10.30 -27.10 8.53
CA HIS A 342 10.90 -25.76 8.42
C HIS A 342 10.81 -25.21 6.99
N GLY A 343 11.14 -26.04 6.00
CA GLY A 343 11.06 -25.67 4.58
C GLY A 343 9.64 -25.32 4.12
N MET A 344 8.62 -25.95 4.70
CA MET A 344 7.23 -25.66 4.38
C MET A 344 6.73 -24.37 5.00
N PHE A 345 7.09 -24.08 6.25
CA PHE A 345 6.79 -22.77 6.82
C PHE A 345 7.50 -21.65 6.05
N ALA A 346 8.75 -21.88 5.64
CA ALA A 346 9.47 -20.96 4.77
C ALA A 346 8.79 -20.78 3.40
N LEU A 347 8.31 -21.88 2.78
CA LEU A 347 7.55 -21.83 1.52
C LEU A 347 6.28 -20.99 1.66
N VAL A 348 5.50 -21.22 2.71
CA VAL A 348 4.27 -20.45 3.00
C VAL A 348 4.58 -18.98 3.21
N GLY A 349 5.61 -18.66 4.00
CA GLY A 349 6.09 -17.29 4.18
C GLY A 349 6.50 -16.65 2.86
N MET A 350 7.24 -17.36 2.01
CA MET A 350 7.65 -16.88 0.68
C MET A 350 6.45 -16.62 -0.24
N THR A 351 5.45 -17.51 -0.25
CA THR A 351 4.22 -17.31 -1.01
C THR A 351 3.48 -16.05 -0.56
N MET A 352 3.42 -15.76 0.75
CA MET A 352 2.83 -14.53 1.26
C MET A 352 3.59 -13.28 0.85
N MET A 353 4.92 -13.30 0.91
CA MET A 353 5.74 -12.18 0.47
C MET A 353 5.57 -11.90 -1.03
N ILE A 354 5.49 -12.94 -1.86
CA ILE A 354 5.19 -12.81 -3.29
C ILE A 354 3.80 -12.23 -3.49
N ALA A 355 2.79 -12.71 -2.76
CA ALA A 355 1.43 -12.18 -2.85
C ALA A 355 1.35 -10.69 -2.47
N ILE A 356 2.04 -10.28 -1.41
CA ILE A 356 2.19 -8.86 -1.04
C ILE A 356 2.86 -8.08 -2.18
N GLY A 357 3.94 -8.60 -2.76
CA GLY A 357 4.62 -7.98 -3.90
C GLY A 357 3.71 -7.82 -5.13
N VAL A 358 2.89 -8.83 -5.44
CA VAL A 358 1.89 -8.77 -6.52
C VAL A 358 0.85 -7.70 -6.23
N VAL A 359 0.32 -7.65 -5.00
CA VAL A 359 -0.64 -6.60 -4.60
C VAL A 359 -0.01 -5.22 -4.70
N HIS A 360 1.25 -5.06 -4.31
CA HIS A 360 1.98 -3.79 -4.46
C HIS A 360 2.08 -3.35 -5.93
N ILE A 361 2.44 -4.28 -6.83
CA ILE A 361 2.50 -4.01 -8.28
C ILE A 361 1.12 -3.64 -8.82
N LEU A 362 0.07 -4.34 -8.38
CA LEU A 362 -1.32 -4.01 -8.76
C LEU A 362 -1.72 -2.62 -8.28
N GLN A 363 -1.38 -2.23 -7.04
CA GLN A 363 -1.64 -0.89 -6.52
C GLN A 363 -0.91 0.20 -7.31
N ILE A 364 0.35 -0.04 -7.69
CA ILE A 364 1.09 0.88 -8.57
C ILE A 364 0.39 1.00 -9.93
N GLY A 365 -0.03 -0.13 -10.53
CA GLY A 365 -0.74 -0.13 -11.80
C GLY A 365 -2.06 0.63 -11.74
N VAL A 366 -2.86 0.41 -10.69
CA VAL A 366 -4.11 1.13 -10.45
C VAL A 366 -3.86 2.62 -10.22
N TRP A 367 -2.82 3.00 -9.47
CA TRP A 367 -2.45 4.40 -9.27
C TRP A 367 -2.11 5.10 -10.60
N GLU A 368 -1.29 4.49 -11.45
CA GLU A 368 -0.93 5.05 -12.75
C GLU A 368 -2.11 5.11 -13.72
N GLN A 369 -3.04 4.15 -13.65
CA GLN A 369 -4.29 4.20 -14.40
C GLN A 369 -5.17 5.38 -13.96
N ASN A 370 -5.42 5.51 -12.65
CA ASN A 370 -6.20 6.62 -12.10
C ASN A 370 -5.55 7.97 -12.40
N LYS A 371 -4.22 8.08 -12.34
CA LYS A 371 -3.49 9.29 -12.72
C LYS A 371 -3.81 9.75 -14.14
N LYS A 372 -3.86 8.83 -15.10
CA LYS A 372 -4.23 9.14 -16.49
C LYS A 372 -5.69 9.55 -16.61
N GLU A 373 -6.59 8.82 -15.94
CA GLU A 373 -8.01 9.13 -15.91
C GLU A 373 -8.29 10.51 -15.31
N PHE A 374 -7.67 10.82 -14.17
CA PHE A 374 -7.80 12.11 -13.50
C PHE A 374 -7.31 13.25 -14.38
N THR A 375 -6.19 13.06 -15.07
CA THR A 375 -5.67 14.05 -16.02
C THR A 375 -6.66 14.29 -17.17
N ALA A 376 -7.26 13.23 -17.71
CA ALA A 376 -8.26 13.35 -18.77
C ALA A 376 -9.54 14.06 -18.29
N LYS A 377 -10.03 13.72 -17.10
CA LYS A 377 -11.18 14.37 -16.45
C LYS A 377 -10.91 15.85 -16.16
N LEU A 378 -9.71 16.20 -15.68
CA LEU A 378 -9.28 17.59 -15.51
C LEU A 378 -9.30 18.37 -16.83
N ASN A 379 -8.76 17.80 -17.91
CA ASN A 379 -8.74 18.46 -19.21
C ASN A 379 -10.17 18.71 -19.72
N TYR A 380 -11.06 17.72 -19.55
CA TYR A 380 -12.46 17.87 -19.91
C TYR A 380 -13.18 18.93 -19.06
N ALA A 381 -12.91 18.98 -17.76
CA ALA A 381 -13.44 20.01 -16.87
C ALA A 381 -12.96 21.41 -17.25
N GLU A 382 -11.67 21.58 -17.53
CA GLU A 382 -11.12 22.84 -18.03
C GLU A 382 -11.81 23.26 -19.33
N SER A 383 -11.92 22.36 -20.32
CA SER A 383 -12.62 22.65 -21.58
C SER A 383 -14.08 23.04 -21.34
N MET A 384 -14.79 22.34 -20.45
CA MET A 384 -16.19 22.66 -20.14
C MET A 384 -16.34 24.05 -19.52
N VAL A 385 -15.50 24.40 -18.54
CA VAL A 385 -15.57 25.72 -17.89
C VAL A 385 -15.14 26.82 -18.86
N SER A 386 -14.02 26.63 -19.57
CA SER A 386 -13.57 27.61 -20.58
C SER A 386 -14.61 27.83 -21.66
N SER A 387 -15.21 26.78 -22.21
CA SER A 387 -16.29 26.92 -23.21
C SER A 387 -17.54 27.58 -22.64
N ALA A 388 -17.87 27.38 -21.37
CA ALA A 388 -18.98 28.08 -20.73
C ALA A 388 -18.70 29.59 -20.61
N LEU A 389 -17.51 29.96 -20.17
CA LEU A 389 -17.08 31.36 -20.07
C LEU A 389 -16.99 32.03 -21.45
N GLU A 390 -16.33 31.39 -22.42
CA GLU A 390 -16.21 31.86 -23.80
C GLU A 390 -17.58 32.00 -24.47
N SER A 391 -18.52 31.09 -24.19
CA SER A 391 -19.89 31.18 -24.69
C SER A 391 -20.61 32.40 -24.13
N VAL A 392 -20.52 32.66 -22.83
CA VAL A 392 -21.11 33.85 -22.20
C VAL A 392 -20.47 35.11 -22.78
N GLU A 393 -19.13 35.17 -22.83
CA GLU A 393 -18.39 36.31 -23.38
C GLU A 393 -18.79 36.58 -24.83
N SER A 394 -18.84 35.56 -25.68
CA SER A 394 -19.22 35.68 -27.09
C SER A 394 -20.66 36.17 -27.25
N SER A 395 -21.60 35.66 -26.43
CA SER A 395 -22.99 36.16 -26.41
C SER A 395 -23.05 37.63 -26.05
N LEU A 396 -22.23 38.07 -25.09
CA LEU A 396 -22.18 39.47 -24.67
C LEU A 396 -21.52 40.37 -25.72
N ILE A 397 -20.42 39.95 -26.34
CA ILE A 397 -19.77 40.70 -27.43
C ILE A 397 -20.72 40.86 -28.61
N ALA A 398 -21.41 39.80 -29.02
CA ALA A 398 -22.38 39.88 -30.12
C ALA A 398 -23.49 40.89 -29.79
N SER A 399 -23.99 40.85 -28.55
CA SER A 399 -25.04 41.76 -28.08
C SER A 399 -24.53 43.20 -27.91
N SER A 400 -23.27 43.41 -27.54
CA SER A 400 -22.70 44.75 -27.37
C SER A 400 -22.48 45.51 -28.69
N THR A 401 -22.51 44.80 -29.82
CA THR A 401 -22.43 45.37 -31.17
C THR A 401 -23.80 45.57 -31.82
N ASN A 402 -24.88 45.15 -31.17
CA ASN A 402 -26.24 45.33 -31.69
C ASN A 402 -26.65 46.81 -31.58
N PRO A 403 -27.04 47.48 -32.68
CA PRO A 403 -27.41 48.89 -32.67
C PRO A 403 -28.57 49.22 -31.73
N ASP A 404 -29.60 48.36 -31.64
CA ASP A 404 -30.74 48.59 -30.77
C ASP A 404 -30.36 48.54 -29.28
N LEU A 405 -29.42 47.66 -28.90
CA LEU A 405 -28.89 47.60 -27.54
C LEU A 405 -27.95 48.78 -27.25
N LEU A 406 -27.15 49.21 -28.23
CA LEU A 406 -26.28 50.38 -28.12
C LEU A 406 -27.06 51.68 -27.93
N ASP A 407 -28.15 51.86 -28.67
CA ASP A 407 -29.03 53.02 -28.52
C ASP A 407 -29.78 52.96 -27.18
N ALA A 408 -30.33 51.79 -26.82
CA ALA A 408 -31.05 51.62 -25.56
C ALA A 408 -30.17 51.88 -24.32
N ILE A 409 -28.89 51.50 -24.34
CA ILE A 409 -27.98 51.81 -23.24
C ILE A 409 -27.57 53.29 -23.20
N ALA A 410 -27.34 53.90 -24.37
CA ALA A 410 -27.01 55.32 -24.45
C ALA A 410 -28.16 56.20 -23.93
N ASP A 411 -29.40 55.82 -24.21
CA ASP A 411 -30.62 56.52 -23.76
C ASP A 411 -31.05 56.12 -22.33
N SER A 412 -30.37 55.14 -21.71
CA SER A 412 -30.78 54.53 -20.43
C SER A 412 -32.23 54.03 -20.41
N ASP A 413 -32.71 53.48 -21.54
CA ASP A 413 -34.07 52.96 -21.70
C ASP A 413 -34.20 51.56 -21.09
N GLU A 414 -34.57 51.51 -19.80
CA GLU A 414 -34.76 50.27 -19.04
C GLU A 414 -35.71 49.29 -19.74
N SER A 415 -36.85 49.78 -20.25
CA SER A 415 -37.88 48.93 -20.84
C SER A 415 -37.37 48.23 -22.10
N ARG A 416 -36.64 48.96 -22.96
CA ARG A 416 -36.05 48.40 -24.17
C ARG A 416 -34.89 47.45 -23.86
N LEU A 417 -34.04 47.78 -22.88
CA LEU A 417 -32.96 46.90 -22.42
C LEU A 417 -33.51 45.58 -21.86
N VAL A 418 -34.53 45.61 -21.02
CA VAL A 418 -35.19 44.41 -20.49
C VAL A 418 -35.76 43.56 -21.62
N ALA A 419 -36.48 44.15 -22.58
CA ALA A 419 -37.06 43.42 -23.70
C ALA A 419 -36.01 42.72 -24.58
N LEU A 420 -34.91 43.41 -24.89
CA LEU A 420 -33.83 42.87 -25.73
C LEU A 420 -32.97 41.82 -24.97
N SER A 421 -32.71 42.06 -23.68
CA SER A 421 -31.91 41.15 -22.84
C SER A 421 -32.53 39.77 -22.66
N LYS A 422 -33.86 39.66 -22.77
CA LYS A 422 -34.57 38.37 -22.74
C LYS A 422 -34.06 37.41 -23.80
N VAL A 423 -33.83 37.89 -25.02
CA VAL A 423 -33.32 37.06 -26.13
C VAL A 423 -31.91 36.56 -25.83
N VAL A 424 -31.05 37.44 -25.30
CA VAL A 424 -29.68 37.09 -24.92
C VAL A 424 -29.68 36.02 -23.83
N TYR A 425 -30.49 36.23 -22.78
CA TYR A 425 -30.63 35.29 -21.66
C TYR A 425 -31.14 33.92 -22.12
N GLU A 426 -32.21 33.87 -22.92
CA GLU A 426 -32.80 32.62 -23.40
C GLU A 426 -31.88 31.87 -24.38
N SER A 427 -31.01 32.59 -25.09
CA SER A 427 -30.06 31.99 -26.03
C SER A 427 -28.88 31.28 -25.37
N ASN A 428 -28.59 31.58 -24.10
CA ASN A 428 -27.39 31.06 -23.42
C ASN A 428 -27.69 30.55 -22.00
N SER A 429 -27.75 29.23 -21.88
CA SER A 429 -28.03 28.54 -20.60
C SER A 429 -27.00 28.74 -19.48
N PHE A 430 -25.82 29.29 -19.79
CA PHE A 430 -24.79 29.59 -18.79
C PHE A 430 -25.00 30.96 -18.14
N ILE A 431 -25.84 31.82 -18.72
CA ILE A 431 -26.18 33.13 -18.14
C ILE A 431 -27.22 32.92 -17.05
N ARG A 432 -26.92 33.38 -15.84
CA ARG A 432 -27.87 33.42 -14.72
C ARG A 432 -28.61 34.76 -14.65
N ARG A 433 -27.93 35.85 -15.00
CA ARG A 433 -28.47 37.20 -14.98
C ARG A 433 -27.63 38.12 -15.85
N LEU A 434 -28.29 39.02 -16.55
CA LEU A 434 -27.74 40.18 -17.23
C LEU A 434 -27.95 41.44 -16.39
N VAL A 435 -26.97 42.32 -16.38
CA VAL A 435 -27.05 43.65 -15.77
C VAL A 435 -26.44 44.67 -16.72
N PHE A 436 -27.12 45.80 -16.90
CA PHE A 436 -26.69 46.92 -17.70
C PHE A 436 -26.35 48.11 -16.80
N LEU A 437 -25.15 48.63 -16.95
CA LEU A 437 -24.62 49.75 -16.18
C LEU A 437 -24.34 50.93 -17.12
N SER A 438 -24.68 52.15 -16.70
CA SER A 438 -24.39 53.38 -17.45
C SER A 438 -22.89 53.67 -17.55
N SER A 439 -22.50 54.69 -18.32
CA SER A 439 -21.12 55.19 -18.38
C SER A 439 -20.56 55.60 -17.01
N ASP A 440 -21.42 56.02 -16.09
CA ASP A 440 -21.06 56.42 -14.73
C ASP A 440 -21.17 55.26 -13.72
N GLY A 441 -21.61 54.09 -14.19
CA GLY A 441 -21.74 52.87 -13.39
C GLY A 441 -23.08 52.70 -12.68
N ASP A 442 -24.08 53.54 -12.98
CA ASP A 442 -25.41 53.40 -12.40
C ASP A 442 -26.14 52.18 -12.96
N GLY A 443 -26.89 51.47 -12.11
CA GLY A 443 -27.72 50.34 -12.53
C GLY A 443 -28.92 50.79 -13.35
N ILE A 444 -28.98 50.43 -14.63
CA ILE A 444 -30.09 50.80 -15.53
C ILE A 444 -31.15 49.70 -15.57
N ALA A 445 -30.73 48.48 -15.92
CA ALA A 445 -31.62 47.34 -16.15
C ALA A 445 -30.95 46.05 -15.72
N LEU A 446 -31.76 45.07 -15.31
CA LEU A 446 -31.30 43.70 -15.06
C LEU A 446 -32.36 42.68 -15.48
N TYR A 447 -31.90 41.53 -15.97
CA TYR A 447 -32.77 40.45 -16.45
C TYR A 447 -32.22 39.06 -16.08
N PRO A 448 -33.03 38.12 -15.57
CA PRO A 448 -34.43 38.25 -15.19
C PRO A 448 -34.65 39.36 -14.15
N LEU A 449 -35.85 39.99 -14.18
CA LEU A 449 -36.20 41.14 -13.35
C LEU A 449 -35.90 40.91 -11.86
N GLY A 450 -35.50 41.98 -11.17
CA GLY A 450 -35.06 41.97 -9.77
C GLY A 450 -34.67 43.37 -9.31
N THR A 451 -33.95 43.49 -8.20
CA THR A 451 -33.60 44.80 -7.61
C THR A 451 -32.10 44.99 -7.48
N PHE A 452 -31.64 46.21 -7.67
CA PHE A 452 -30.30 46.63 -7.27
C PHE A 452 -30.28 46.91 -5.76
N ASP A 453 -29.26 46.39 -5.06
CA ASP A 453 -29.10 46.68 -3.62
C ASP A 453 -28.38 48.04 -3.42
N GLU A 454 -27.70 48.52 -4.46
CA GLU A 454 -26.93 49.76 -4.50
C GLU A 454 -27.19 50.48 -5.83
N PRO A 455 -27.20 51.83 -5.87
CA PRO A 455 -27.52 52.58 -7.09
C PRO A 455 -26.38 52.57 -8.12
N ASN A 456 -25.12 52.48 -7.67
CA ASN A 456 -23.94 52.65 -8.50
C ASN A 456 -22.87 51.57 -8.24
N PHE A 457 -22.29 51.05 -9.32
CA PHE A 457 -21.35 49.93 -9.34
C PHE A 457 -19.97 50.32 -9.89
N ALA A 458 -19.66 51.62 -10.06
CA ALA A 458 -18.42 52.07 -10.66
C ALA A 458 -17.15 51.67 -9.88
N TYR A 459 -17.29 51.39 -8.58
CA TYR A 459 -16.19 50.90 -7.73
C TYR A 459 -15.78 49.45 -8.04
N ARG A 460 -16.67 48.68 -8.68
CA ARG A 460 -16.45 47.26 -8.97
C ARG A 460 -15.31 47.08 -9.95
N GLU A 461 -14.48 46.07 -9.68
CA GLU A 461 -13.33 45.75 -10.52
C GLU A 461 -13.73 45.47 -11.97
N TYR A 462 -14.76 44.65 -12.18
CA TYR A 462 -15.23 44.31 -13.53
C TYR A 462 -15.68 45.54 -14.34
N PHE A 463 -16.21 46.57 -13.68
CA PHE A 463 -16.62 47.81 -14.35
C PHE A 463 -15.39 48.65 -14.71
N ARG A 464 -14.49 48.88 -13.74
CA ARG A 464 -13.26 49.65 -13.94
C ARG A 464 -12.40 49.04 -15.05
N ILE A 465 -12.16 47.73 -15.02
CA ILE A 465 -11.33 47.05 -16.02
C ILE A 465 -11.99 47.11 -17.40
N ALA A 466 -13.30 46.80 -17.52
CA ALA A 466 -13.98 46.84 -18.81
C ALA A 466 -13.99 48.26 -19.41
N ARG A 467 -14.22 49.29 -18.59
CA ARG A 467 -14.16 50.70 -18.99
C ARG A 467 -12.76 51.11 -19.42
N ASP A 468 -11.76 50.85 -18.59
CA ASP A 468 -10.41 51.38 -18.77
C ASP A 468 -9.66 50.66 -19.90
N THR A 469 -9.94 49.38 -20.13
CA THR A 469 -9.30 48.58 -21.19
C THR A 469 -10.09 48.55 -22.49
N GLY A 470 -11.39 48.83 -22.45
CA GLY A 470 -12.29 48.67 -23.60
C GLY A 470 -12.44 47.21 -24.05
N LYS A 471 -12.11 46.23 -23.20
CA LYS A 471 -12.13 44.80 -23.51
C LYS A 471 -13.03 44.02 -22.56
N PRO A 472 -13.51 42.83 -22.96
CA PRO A 472 -14.15 41.89 -22.06
C PRO A 472 -13.28 41.53 -20.85
N TYR A 473 -13.90 41.26 -19.71
CA TYR A 473 -13.22 40.84 -18.49
C TYR A 473 -14.08 39.85 -17.69
N THR A 474 -13.45 38.80 -17.17
CA THR A 474 -14.08 37.84 -16.24
C THR A 474 -13.58 38.10 -14.82
N SER A 475 -14.49 38.31 -13.88
CA SER A 475 -14.15 38.63 -12.49
C SER A 475 -13.72 37.42 -11.67
N ASN A 476 -13.00 37.68 -10.58
CA ASN A 476 -12.89 36.77 -9.43
C ASN A 476 -14.26 36.54 -8.75
N VAL A 477 -14.35 35.59 -7.81
CA VAL A 477 -15.62 35.36 -7.09
C VAL A 477 -15.88 36.47 -6.08
N PHE A 478 -17.09 37.03 -6.11
CA PHE A 478 -17.48 38.11 -5.21
C PHE A 478 -18.95 38.03 -4.83
N GLU A 479 -19.35 38.82 -3.83
CA GLU A 479 -20.74 38.93 -3.39
C GLU A 479 -21.55 39.90 -4.26
N ALA A 480 -22.59 39.37 -4.91
CA ALA A 480 -23.55 40.14 -5.67
C ALA A 480 -24.34 41.09 -4.77
N ARG A 481 -24.57 42.31 -5.27
CA ARG A 481 -25.40 43.36 -4.65
C ARG A 481 -26.69 43.53 -5.46
N SER A 482 -27.43 42.44 -5.59
CA SER A 482 -28.74 42.40 -6.22
C SER A 482 -29.67 41.43 -5.48
N ASP A 483 -30.94 41.79 -5.38
CA ASP A 483 -32.03 41.06 -4.71
C ASP A 483 -31.83 40.78 -3.21
N ASN A 484 -30.89 41.45 -2.54
CA ASN A 484 -30.50 41.18 -1.14
C ASN A 484 -30.12 39.72 -0.85
N GLU A 485 -29.81 38.91 -1.86
CA GLU A 485 -29.53 37.48 -1.69
C GLU A 485 -28.07 37.19 -1.28
N GLN A 486 -27.17 38.19 -1.32
CA GLN A 486 -25.74 38.06 -0.97
C GLN A 486 -25.04 36.86 -1.62
N ARG A 487 -25.48 36.47 -2.82
CA ARG A 487 -24.95 35.31 -3.54
C ARG A 487 -23.51 35.56 -3.98
N LYS A 488 -22.67 34.54 -3.88
CA LYS A 488 -21.35 34.55 -4.51
C LYS A 488 -21.48 34.25 -6.00
N VAL A 489 -20.92 35.11 -6.84
CA VAL A 489 -21.01 35.04 -8.30
C VAL A 489 -19.67 35.36 -8.93
N ILE A 490 -19.54 34.94 -10.18
CA ILE A 490 -18.56 35.47 -11.13
C ILE A 490 -19.35 36.21 -12.22
N VAL A 491 -18.79 37.27 -12.77
CA VAL A 491 -19.39 37.98 -13.90
C VAL A 491 -18.42 38.10 -15.05
N VAL A 492 -18.95 37.98 -16.27
CA VAL A 492 -18.29 38.39 -17.50
C VAL A 492 -18.82 39.77 -17.84
N ALA A 493 -17.94 40.77 -17.93
CA ALA A 493 -18.27 42.15 -18.24
C ALA A 493 -17.77 42.50 -19.64
N VAL A 494 -18.63 43.13 -20.45
CA VAL A 494 -18.31 43.61 -21.80
C VAL A 494 -18.70 45.08 -21.93
N PRO A 495 -17.77 45.96 -22.34
CA PRO A 495 -18.07 47.38 -22.51
C PRO A 495 -18.89 47.64 -23.78
N PHE A 496 -19.81 48.58 -23.70
CA PHE A 496 -20.44 49.17 -24.88
C PHE A 496 -19.63 50.38 -25.34
N ILE A 497 -19.26 50.38 -26.62
CA ILE A 497 -18.48 51.44 -27.25
C ILE A 497 -19.26 51.96 -28.45
N ASN A 498 -19.66 53.24 -28.41
CA ASN A 498 -20.33 53.92 -29.51
C ASN A 498 -19.40 55.00 -30.08
N LYS A 499 -18.99 54.87 -31.36
CA LYS A 499 -18.09 55.82 -32.05
C LYS A 499 -16.84 56.18 -31.22
N SER A 500 -16.22 55.17 -30.60
CA SER A 500 -15.05 55.27 -29.70
C SER A 500 -15.30 55.87 -28.32
N ASN A 501 -16.56 56.17 -27.96
CA ASN A 501 -16.93 56.59 -26.62
C ASN A 501 -17.49 55.40 -25.83
N PHE A 502 -17.05 55.27 -24.58
CA PHE A 502 -17.61 54.31 -23.64
C PHE A 502 -18.99 54.81 -23.17
N VAL A 503 -20.03 54.00 -23.36
CA VAL A 503 -21.42 54.36 -23.02
C VAL A 503 -22.00 53.51 -21.88
N GLY A 504 -21.29 52.47 -21.45
CA GLY A 504 -21.71 51.61 -20.35
C GLY A 504 -21.11 50.21 -20.40
N VAL A 505 -21.57 49.33 -19.53
CA VAL A 505 -21.14 47.93 -19.43
C VAL A 505 -22.35 47.01 -19.37
N MET A 506 -22.31 45.93 -20.15
CA MET A 506 -23.16 44.77 -19.91
C MET A 506 -22.37 43.75 -19.09
N THR A 507 -23.00 43.20 -18.06
CA THR A 507 -22.43 42.07 -17.33
C THR A 507 -23.38 40.88 -17.37
N ALA A 508 -22.82 39.68 -17.44
CA ALA A 508 -23.54 38.45 -17.19
C ALA A 508 -22.95 37.73 -15.99
N SER A 509 -23.76 37.48 -14.97
CA SER A 509 -23.38 36.50 -13.95
C SER A 509 -23.50 35.09 -14.53
N VAL A 510 -22.47 34.28 -14.32
CA VAL A 510 -22.45 32.89 -14.79
C VAL A 510 -23.17 32.00 -13.79
N ASN A 511 -23.93 31.03 -14.28
CA ASN A 511 -24.60 30.03 -13.45
C ASN A 511 -23.61 28.97 -12.93
N ILE A 512 -22.74 29.37 -11.99
CA ILE A 512 -21.70 28.51 -11.40
C ILE A 512 -22.25 27.27 -10.69
N LEU A 513 -23.49 27.34 -10.17
CA LEU A 513 -24.14 26.20 -9.54
C LEU A 513 -24.48 25.12 -10.57
N ALA A 514 -25.14 25.50 -11.67
CA ALA A 514 -25.45 24.55 -12.75
C ALA A 514 -24.19 24.00 -13.44
N LEU A 515 -23.15 24.83 -13.58
CA LEU A 515 -21.85 24.39 -14.09
C LEU A 515 -21.17 23.42 -13.12
N GLY A 516 -21.19 23.73 -11.83
CA GLY A 516 -20.70 22.87 -10.76
C GLY A 516 -21.40 21.52 -10.76
N GLU A 517 -22.74 21.47 -10.82
CA GLU A 517 -23.49 20.22 -10.91
C GLU A 517 -23.15 19.38 -12.16
N LYS A 518 -22.90 20.03 -13.30
CA LYS A 518 -22.42 19.32 -14.51
C LYS A 518 -21.03 18.72 -14.28
N LEU A 519 -20.11 19.48 -13.69
CA LEU A 519 -18.77 19.00 -13.36
C LEU A 519 -18.81 17.88 -12.32
N GLN A 520 -19.58 18.01 -11.25
CA GLN A 520 -19.67 16.95 -10.24
C GLN A 520 -20.25 15.66 -10.84
N ARG A 521 -21.20 15.73 -11.79
CA ARG A 521 -21.66 14.53 -12.52
C ARG A 521 -20.57 13.86 -13.35
N VAL A 522 -19.60 14.61 -13.86
CA VAL A 522 -18.42 14.06 -14.55
C VAL A 522 -17.46 13.43 -13.54
N ALA A 523 -17.34 14.06 -12.36
CA ALA A 523 -16.54 13.53 -11.27
C ALA A 523 -17.12 12.22 -10.73
N VAL A 524 -18.45 12.01 -10.74
CA VAL A 524 -19.13 10.80 -10.22
C VAL A 524 -18.71 9.54 -11.00
N GLY A 525 -17.51 9.04 -10.69
CA GLY A 525 -17.14 7.64 -10.69
C GLY A 525 -17.53 7.01 -9.36
N SER A 526 -17.38 5.69 -9.24
CA SER A 526 -17.66 4.92 -8.02
C SER A 526 -16.77 5.24 -6.81
N GLY A 527 -16.00 6.33 -6.85
CA GLY A 527 -14.85 6.59 -5.99
C GLY A 527 -14.92 7.82 -5.06
N GLY A 528 -16.05 8.53 -4.95
CA GLY A 528 -16.12 9.75 -4.12
C GLY A 528 -15.30 10.90 -4.69
N GLU A 529 -15.16 10.92 -6.01
CA GLU A 529 -14.44 11.93 -6.77
C GLU A 529 -15.21 13.26 -6.83
N TYR A 530 -14.49 14.38 -6.78
CA TYR A 530 -15.09 15.71 -6.95
C TYR A 530 -14.13 16.76 -7.50
N PHE A 531 -14.70 17.74 -8.20
CA PHE A 531 -13.95 18.91 -8.66
C PHE A 531 -13.99 20.05 -7.64
N LEU A 532 -12.86 20.74 -7.52
CA LEU A 532 -12.74 22.02 -6.83
C LEU A 532 -12.06 23.04 -7.76
N ILE A 533 -12.66 24.21 -7.93
CA ILE A 533 -12.13 25.31 -8.75
C ILE A 533 -11.97 26.54 -7.88
N VAL A 534 -10.85 27.23 -8.03
CA VAL A 534 -10.54 28.47 -7.33
C VAL A 534 -10.16 29.59 -8.30
N ASP A 535 -10.45 30.82 -7.88
CA ASP A 535 -10.02 32.01 -8.60
C ASP A 535 -8.54 32.34 -8.33
N GLU A 536 -8.06 33.47 -8.88
CA GLU A 536 -6.67 33.90 -8.75
C GLU A 536 -6.23 34.13 -7.30
N GLU A 537 -7.16 34.51 -6.42
CA GLU A 537 -6.93 34.77 -5.00
C GLU A 537 -6.98 33.47 -4.17
N GLY A 538 -7.32 32.33 -4.78
CA GLY A 538 -7.54 31.06 -4.12
C GLY A 538 -8.89 31.00 -3.39
N LYS A 539 -9.88 31.79 -3.80
CA LYS A 539 -11.26 31.66 -3.32
C LYS A 539 -12.00 30.63 -4.15
N ILE A 540 -12.78 29.79 -3.47
CA ILE A 540 -13.53 28.71 -4.08
C ILE A 540 -14.63 29.28 -5.00
N VAL A 541 -14.63 28.86 -6.27
CA VAL A 541 -15.64 29.21 -7.29
C VAL A 541 -16.62 28.06 -7.49
N ILE A 542 -16.13 26.83 -7.55
CA ILE A 542 -16.95 25.61 -7.69
C ILE A 542 -16.47 24.59 -6.67
N ALA A 543 -17.41 24.04 -5.89
CA ALA A 543 -17.19 22.98 -4.92
C ALA A 543 -18.39 22.02 -4.88
N PRO A 544 -18.27 20.84 -4.25
CA PRO A 544 -19.40 19.93 -4.02
C PRO A 544 -20.46 20.56 -3.10
N GLU A 545 -20.01 21.21 -2.03
CA GLU A 545 -20.86 21.93 -1.10
C GLU A 545 -20.89 23.41 -1.46
N THR A 546 -22.09 23.92 -1.76
CA THR A 546 -22.29 25.30 -2.21
C THR A 546 -21.97 26.33 -1.13
N THR A 547 -22.01 25.94 0.15
CA THR A 547 -21.65 26.75 1.31
C THR A 547 -20.18 27.15 1.35
N SER A 548 -19.31 26.41 0.64
CA SER A 548 -17.88 26.67 0.59
C SER A 548 -17.49 27.72 -0.45
N ILE A 549 -18.40 28.08 -1.37
CA ILE A 549 -18.12 29.06 -2.43
C ILE A 549 -17.80 30.43 -1.82
N GLY A 550 -16.68 31.02 -2.25
CA GLY A 550 -16.13 32.28 -1.77
C GLY A 550 -15.20 32.15 -0.56
N ALA A 551 -15.10 30.97 0.09
CA ALA A 551 -14.10 30.72 1.12
C ALA A 551 -12.70 30.56 0.51
N SER A 552 -11.67 30.92 1.26
CA SER A 552 -10.28 30.74 0.84
C SER A 552 -9.78 29.32 1.14
N ILE A 553 -9.04 28.74 0.21
CA ILE A 553 -8.33 27.48 0.44
C ILE A 553 -7.17 27.68 1.42
N ALA A 554 -6.77 26.59 2.09
CA ALA A 554 -5.60 26.59 2.95
C ALA A 554 -4.30 26.86 2.17
N GLU A 555 -3.32 27.49 2.81
CA GLU A 555 -2.01 27.75 2.19
C GLU A 555 -1.24 26.47 1.81
N SER A 556 -1.52 25.36 2.50
CA SER A 556 -0.91 24.07 2.20
C SER A 556 -1.53 23.34 1.00
N ASP A 557 -2.68 23.81 0.50
CA ASP A 557 -3.45 23.16 -0.56
C ASP A 557 -2.68 23.17 -1.90
N LEU A 558 -2.71 22.05 -2.63
CA LEU A 558 -2.05 21.94 -3.93
C LEU A 558 -2.58 22.92 -4.98
N LEU A 559 -3.81 23.42 -4.85
CA LEU A 559 -4.32 24.48 -5.72
C LEU A 559 -3.52 25.79 -5.59
N ARG A 560 -2.88 26.07 -4.44
CA ARG A 560 -1.94 27.21 -4.32
C ARG A 560 -0.73 27.05 -5.25
N ARG A 561 -0.22 25.81 -5.36
CA ARG A 561 0.86 25.48 -6.31
C ARG A 561 0.38 25.56 -7.76
N ALA A 562 -0.87 25.16 -8.00
CA ALA A 562 -1.50 25.30 -9.31
C ALA A 562 -1.54 26.74 -9.79
N LEU A 563 -1.90 27.70 -8.92
CA LEU A 563 -2.01 29.12 -9.26
C LEU A 563 -0.67 29.74 -9.73
N ILE A 564 0.46 29.27 -9.20
CA ILE A 564 1.81 29.68 -9.61
C ILE A 564 2.36 28.89 -10.82
N GLY A 565 1.55 28.00 -11.40
CA GLY A 565 1.87 27.28 -12.63
C GLY A 565 2.38 25.85 -12.45
N GLU A 566 2.44 25.32 -11.23
CA GLU A 566 2.69 23.89 -11.04
C GLU A 566 1.48 23.06 -11.47
N GLN A 567 1.72 21.83 -11.90
CA GLN A 567 0.66 20.90 -12.25
C GLN A 567 1.10 19.46 -12.00
N GLY A 568 0.14 18.60 -11.70
CA GLY A 568 0.44 17.19 -11.54
C GLY A 568 -0.62 16.43 -10.79
N VAL A 569 -0.25 15.22 -10.39
CA VAL A 569 -1.06 14.34 -9.55
C VAL A 569 -0.21 13.95 -8.36
N ALA A 570 -0.72 14.18 -7.17
CA ALA A 570 -0.03 13.91 -5.92
C ALA A 570 -0.99 13.28 -4.91
N LEU A 571 -0.39 12.67 -3.89
CA LEU A 571 -1.11 12.25 -2.69
C LEU A 571 -1.13 13.45 -1.73
N ASP A 572 -2.30 13.89 -1.31
CA ASP A 572 -2.46 15.00 -0.37
C ASP A 572 -3.72 14.85 0.48
N ARG A 573 -3.90 15.71 1.47
CA ARG A 573 -5.11 15.69 2.29
C ARG A 573 -6.26 16.41 1.62
N LEU A 574 -7.42 15.78 1.73
CA LEU A 574 -8.71 16.33 1.36
C LEU A 574 -9.21 17.27 2.47
N ASP A 575 -10.30 17.98 2.18
CA ASP A 575 -10.87 19.00 3.07
C ASP A 575 -11.38 18.41 4.41
N ASP A 576 -11.75 17.12 4.43
CA ASP A 576 -12.12 16.35 5.62
C ASP A 576 -10.92 15.79 6.41
N GLY A 577 -9.70 16.02 5.92
CA GLY A 577 -8.46 15.54 6.49
C GLY A 577 -8.08 14.11 6.07
N GLU A 578 -8.87 13.43 5.24
CA GLU A 578 -8.52 12.13 4.69
C GLU A 578 -7.41 12.23 3.64
N LEU A 579 -6.62 11.17 3.50
CA LEU A 579 -5.61 11.08 2.45
C LEU A 579 -6.27 10.78 1.10
N GLY A 580 -5.97 11.58 0.08
CA GLY A 580 -6.56 11.51 -1.25
C GLY A 580 -5.55 11.62 -2.39
N MET A 581 -5.96 11.17 -3.57
CA MET A 581 -5.31 11.57 -4.81
C MET A 581 -5.87 12.94 -5.22
N VAL A 582 -4.97 13.88 -5.46
CA VAL A 582 -5.30 15.24 -5.92
C VAL A 582 -4.56 15.46 -7.23
N ALA A 583 -5.31 15.58 -8.31
CA ALA A 583 -4.81 16.07 -9.58
C ALA A 583 -5.14 17.56 -9.68
N TYR A 584 -4.17 18.39 -10.04
CA TYR A 584 -4.33 19.85 -10.06
C TYR A 584 -3.61 20.48 -11.24
N ARG A 585 -4.16 21.59 -11.73
CA ARG A 585 -3.53 22.42 -12.76
C ARG A 585 -4.13 23.83 -12.78
N LYS A 586 -3.38 24.75 -13.41
CA LYS A 586 -3.90 26.06 -13.82
C LYS A 586 -4.73 25.93 -15.10
N PHE A 587 -5.71 26.81 -15.26
CA PHE A 587 -6.35 27.04 -16.55
C PHE A 587 -5.37 27.65 -17.55
N SER A 588 -5.52 27.30 -18.83
CA SER A 588 -4.64 27.80 -19.89
C SER A 588 -4.92 29.27 -20.24
N ASN A 589 -6.19 29.68 -20.19
CA ASN A 589 -6.66 31.00 -20.64
C ASN A 589 -7.20 31.88 -19.49
N SER A 590 -7.01 31.47 -18.23
CA SER A 590 -7.53 32.18 -17.05
C SER A 590 -6.54 32.04 -15.88
N PRO A 591 -6.46 33.03 -14.96
CA PRO A 591 -5.61 32.91 -13.77
C PRO A 591 -6.12 31.88 -12.75
N TRP A 592 -7.26 31.23 -13.01
CA TRP A 592 -7.87 30.24 -12.13
C TRP A 592 -7.12 28.91 -12.09
N ALA A 593 -7.41 28.11 -11.08
CA ALA A 593 -6.93 26.74 -10.95
C ALA A 593 -8.07 25.76 -10.67
N LEU A 594 -7.91 24.52 -11.13
CA LEU A 594 -8.82 23.44 -10.81
C LEU A 594 -8.09 22.20 -10.27
N SER A 595 -8.82 21.42 -9.48
CA SER A 595 -8.39 20.12 -9.02
C SER A 595 -9.52 19.10 -9.11
N LEU A 596 -9.13 17.84 -9.29
CA LEU A 596 -9.97 16.66 -9.13
C LEU A 596 -9.40 15.86 -7.97
N ARG A 597 -10.27 15.52 -7.02
CA ARG A 597 -9.90 14.92 -5.75
C ARG A 597 -10.66 13.63 -5.53
N ALA A 598 -10.03 12.61 -4.93
CA ALA A 598 -10.72 11.43 -4.43
C ALA A 598 -9.98 10.76 -3.26
N PRO A 599 -10.70 10.10 -2.34
CA PRO A 599 -10.09 9.35 -1.24
C PRO A 599 -9.14 8.27 -1.77
N ALA A 600 -7.93 8.20 -1.19
CA ALA A 600 -6.91 7.25 -1.61
C ALA A 600 -7.39 5.79 -1.40
N SER A 601 -8.26 5.58 -0.41
CA SER A 601 -8.92 4.29 -0.17
C SER A 601 -9.71 3.77 -1.37
N ARG A 602 -10.32 4.68 -2.15
CA ARG A 602 -11.06 4.35 -3.37
C ARG A 602 -10.12 4.21 -4.56
N VAL A 603 -9.14 5.10 -4.66
CA VAL A 603 -8.16 5.12 -5.76
C VAL A 603 -7.30 3.86 -5.76
N TYR A 604 -6.85 3.37 -4.61
CA TYR A 604 -6.03 2.15 -4.49
C TYR A 604 -6.84 0.85 -4.45
N THR A 605 -8.16 0.91 -4.62
CA THR A 605 -9.00 -0.29 -4.60
C THR A 605 -8.66 -1.17 -5.81
N ILE A 606 -8.22 -2.40 -5.53
CA ILE A 606 -8.01 -3.43 -6.56
C ILE A 606 -9.36 -4.08 -6.86
N GLY A 607 -9.61 -4.40 -8.14
CA GLY A 607 -10.84 -5.10 -8.54
C GLY A 607 -11.05 -6.41 -7.78
N GLN A 608 -12.30 -6.68 -7.37
CA GLN A 608 -12.65 -7.84 -6.53
C GLN A 608 -12.16 -9.18 -7.12
N SER A 609 -12.19 -9.33 -8.45
CA SER A 609 -11.69 -10.52 -9.15
C SER A 609 -10.18 -10.70 -9.01
N ALA A 610 -9.41 -9.61 -9.04
CA ALA A 610 -7.96 -9.65 -8.85
C ALA A 610 -7.61 -9.99 -7.39
N VAL A 611 -8.32 -9.42 -6.41
CA VAL A 611 -8.19 -9.82 -5.00
C VAL A 611 -8.49 -11.32 -4.85
N ALA A 612 -9.65 -11.78 -5.33
CA ALA A 612 -10.03 -13.19 -5.26
C ALA A 612 -9.00 -14.12 -5.92
N SER A 613 -8.43 -13.72 -7.06
CA SER A 613 -7.40 -14.50 -7.76
C SER A 613 -6.12 -14.64 -6.95
N VAL A 614 -5.62 -13.54 -6.36
CA VAL A 614 -4.43 -13.59 -5.48
C VAL A 614 -4.67 -14.54 -4.30
N PHE A 615 -5.79 -14.38 -3.61
CA PHE A 615 -6.13 -15.23 -2.46
C PHE A 615 -6.38 -16.69 -2.87
N ALA A 616 -6.97 -16.95 -4.03
CA ALA A 616 -7.19 -18.31 -4.53
C ALA A 616 -5.86 -19.02 -4.84
N VAL A 617 -4.91 -18.35 -5.48
CA VAL A 617 -3.58 -18.91 -5.76
C VAL A 617 -2.83 -19.21 -4.46
N VAL A 618 -2.82 -18.26 -3.53
CA VAL A 618 -2.19 -18.44 -2.22
C VAL A 618 -2.86 -19.57 -1.43
N GLY A 619 -4.19 -19.60 -1.41
CA GLY A 619 -4.98 -20.65 -0.75
C GLY A 619 -4.72 -22.04 -1.34
N LEU A 620 -4.58 -22.15 -2.66
CA LEU A 620 -4.25 -23.41 -3.34
C LEU A 620 -2.84 -23.91 -2.96
N ILE A 621 -1.84 -23.01 -2.92
CA ILE A 621 -0.47 -23.36 -2.48
C ILE A 621 -0.45 -23.79 -1.01
N MET A 622 -1.23 -23.13 -0.15
CA MET A 622 -1.38 -23.52 1.25
C MET A 622 -2.07 -24.88 1.40
N LEU A 623 -3.15 -25.12 0.66
CA LEU A 623 -3.89 -26.38 0.71
C LEU A 623 -3.03 -27.54 0.22
N THR A 624 -2.34 -27.39 -0.91
CA THR A 624 -1.41 -28.40 -1.43
C THR A 624 -0.26 -28.68 -0.45
N SER A 625 0.25 -27.65 0.24
CA SER A 625 1.22 -27.80 1.32
C SER A 625 0.66 -28.63 2.47
N LEU A 626 -0.55 -28.33 2.95
CA LEU A 626 -1.20 -29.10 4.01
C LEU A 626 -1.46 -30.57 3.60
N LEU A 627 -1.92 -30.80 2.37
CA LEU A 627 -2.14 -32.15 1.83
C LEU A 627 -0.84 -32.93 1.71
N PHE A 628 0.24 -32.28 1.27
CA PHE A 628 1.56 -32.91 1.23
C PHE A 628 2.00 -33.39 2.62
N LEU A 629 1.80 -32.58 3.67
CA LEU A 629 2.09 -32.99 5.06
C LEU A 629 1.21 -34.14 5.54
N SER A 630 -0.08 -34.15 5.19
CA SER A 630 -0.96 -35.27 5.56
C SER A 630 -0.58 -36.56 4.84
N THR A 631 0.00 -36.51 3.63
CA THR A 631 0.53 -37.73 2.99
C THR A 631 1.81 -38.25 3.65
N LEU A 632 2.69 -37.36 4.11
CA LEU A 632 3.90 -37.74 4.86
C LEU A 632 3.54 -38.44 6.18
N GLN A 633 2.46 -38.00 6.83
CA GLN A 633 1.89 -38.65 8.02
C GLN A 633 1.57 -40.14 7.80
N ILE A 634 0.99 -40.52 6.64
CA ILE A 634 0.62 -41.92 6.35
C ILE A 634 1.87 -42.82 6.27
N ARG A 635 2.99 -42.28 5.77
CA ARG A 635 4.25 -43.02 5.62
C ARG A 635 4.98 -43.23 6.95
N VAL A 636 4.86 -42.30 7.90
CA VAL A 636 5.49 -42.41 9.23
C VAL A 636 4.74 -43.40 10.14
N LYS A 637 3.41 -43.52 9.99
CA LYS A 637 2.57 -44.46 10.78
C LYS A 637 2.57 -45.92 10.29
N ARG A 638 3.21 -46.25 9.17
CA ARG A 638 3.49 -47.66 8.81
C ARG A 638 4.91 -47.98 9.28
N PRO A 639 5.12 -48.55 10.48
CA PRO A 639 6.36 -49.27 10.71
C PRO A 639 6.43 -50.38 9.65
N ARG A 640 7.64 -50.72 9.20
CA ARG A 640 7.87 -51.99 8.52
C ARG A 640 7.28 -53.08 9.43
N GLU A 641 6.14 -53.64 9.04
CA GLU A 641 5.85 -55.03 9.36
C GLU A 641 7.03 -55.80 8.76
N ALA A 642 7.96 -56.18 9.63
CA ALA A 642 8.95 -57.16 9.30
C ALA A 642 8.16 -58.43 8.96
N SER A 643 8.08 -58.74 7.67
CA SER A 643 7.71 -60.06 7.21
C SER A 643 8.60 -61.10 7.91
N PRO A 644 8.04 -62.21 8.39
CA PRO A 644 8.80 -63.24 9.10
C PRO A 644 9.93 -63.84 8.26
#